data_AF-A0A3E1EH11-F1
#
_entry.id   AF-A0A3E1EH11-F1
#
_cell.length_a   1.000
_cell.length_b   1.000
_cell.length_c   1.000
_cell.angle_alpha   90.00
_cell.angle_beta   90.00
_cell.angle_gamma   90.00
#
_symmetry.space_group_name_H-M   'P 1'
#
loop_
_entity.id
_entity.type
_entity.pdbx_description
1 polymer ?
#
loop_
_entity_poly.entity_id
_entity_poly.type
_entity_poly.pdbx_seq_one_letter_code
_entity_poly.pdbx_strand_id
1 'polypeptide(L)'
;MIAPTPPLRILAVLAASLSSVLGEPLPGTGSLEHLSPEDRSASMVAGISQFLDRQTAQTAAERASRWTRDFSSRDAYETSIQPQRDRLARIIGAVEPRMSPVEMRHTGPQSVQWSVVPGFSAQGILISPANGPVRAAVVMIPDADQDPVQFATAHTSFLERLGAAGCEILIPLLINRDCTDSGNERAGNWTNLPHREWIYRQGFDLGRHIIGYEVQEILAAVDWFKARPEAPQTIGCIGYGEGGLLALHAAALDPRINVTLVSGYFAPRQDLWQEPIYRNLFGIARDFGDAELATLIFPRALIIENAPVPALSGRPPAVQGRAACAAPGNWSTPENAEVAREFERTRSLVREAPADWLRPELVTAPGGEPTPFGSSRAVAAFLQHLPQSSSGTQTALAPLVDVSLNHTAHLRQLEDHLQNLLRHAGAEREKTFWKPLHQDPESSRAKFTRQFKEEVIGWFDDPRLPLQPRSRELERTARWTSYEVRLDVWPEVFAWGYLLVPTQLAPGERRAVVVCQHGLEGLPGDVIEQNDQTKAWQYYKGFGAALADRGYVVFAPHNPYRGRDAFRDLQRKANPLGRSLFSIIGRQHETIVDFLASQPFIDPARMAFYGLSYGGKSAMRLPILEPRYALSICSGDFNEWVWKNATIDWRGSYVYAPEHEIFEWNLGHTLNYAEMAALIAPRPFMVERGHRDGVGLDEWVAFEYAKVRRYYADLKIPERTVIEWFDGPHTIHGVGTFAFLERHLGPPRP
;
A
#
# COMPACT_ATOMS: atom_id res chain seq x y z
N MET A 1 24.07 -87.32 -8.07
CA MET A 1 24.17 -87.81 -6.69
C MET A 1 23.19 -87.02 -5.83
N ILE A 2 22.23 -87.76 -5.27
CA ILE A 2 21.22 -87.39 -4.25
C ILE A 2 22.01 -87.13 -2.94
N ALA A 3 21.77 -86.13 -2.08
CA ALA A 3 20.61 -85.89 -1.19
C ALA A 3 20.96 -84.67 -0.26
N PRO A 4 20.15 -84.29 0.77
CA PRO A 4 18.77 -83.79 0.75
C PRO A 4 18.58 -82.50 1.61
N THR A 5 17.36 -81.96 1.60
CA THR A 5 16.80 -80.90 2.45
C THR A 5 16.69 -81.23 3.94
N PRO A 6 16.67 -80.21 4.82
CA PRO A 6 15.77 -80.19 6.00
C PRO A 6 15.11 -78.78 6.20
N PRO A 7 14.19 -78.53 7.17
CA PRO A 7 12.83 -78.05 6.89
C PRO A 7 12.53 -76.58 7.28
N LEU A 8 11.36 -76.12 6.83
CA LEU A 8 10.67 -74.89 7.23
C LEU A 8 10.75 -74.62 8.74
N ARG A 9 11.15 -73.39 9.09
CA ARG A 9 10.70 -72.72 10.32
C ARG A 9 9.78 -71.57 9.93
N ILE A 10 8.51 -71.75 10.27
CA ILE A 10 7.50 -70.70 10.30
C ILE A 10 7.96 -69.67 11.35
N LEU A 11 8.40 -68.49 10.92
CA LEU A 11 8.47 -67.32 11.78
C LEU A 11 7.18 -66.52 11.53
N ALA A 12 6.23 -66.64 12.45
CA ALA A 12 5.13 -65.71 12.57
C ALA A 12 5.71 -64.35 12.96
N VAL A 13 5.91 -63.47 11.99
CA VAL A 13 6.15 -62.05 12.26
C VAL A 13 4.80 -61.46 12.66
N LEU A 14 4.64 -61.22 13.96
CA LEU A 14 3.64 -60.32 14.50
C LEU A 14 3.79 -58.97 13.79
N ALA A 15 2.92 -58.70 12.82
CA ALA A 15 2.65 -57.35 12.36
C ALA A 15 1.97 -56.61 13.52
N ALA A 16 2.79 -56.05 14.42
CA ALA A 16 2.34 -54.99 15.30
C ALA A 16 2.03 -53.79 14.40
N SER A 17 0.76 -53.62 14.08
CA SER A 17 0.19 -52.38 13.62
C SER A 17 0.56 -51.29 14.61
N LEU A 18 1.59 -50.52 14.29
CA LEU A 18 1.79 -49.17 14.84
C LEU A 18 0.67 -48.29 14.28
N SER A 19 -0.54 -48.49 14.81
CA SER A 19 -1.54 -47.44 14.83
C SER A 19 -0.95 -46.35 15.70
N SER A 20 -0.27 -45.37 15.09
CA SER A 20 0.01 -44.10 15.73
C SER A 20 -1.33 -43.60 16.27
N VAL A 21 -1.43 -43.48 17.59
CA VAL A 21 -2.62 -42.92 18.25
C VAL A 21 -2.67 -41.45 17.82
N LEU A 22 -3.48 -41.16 16.82
CA LEU A 22 -3.85 -39.79 16.48
C LEU A 22 -4.54 -39.24 17.75
N GLY A 23 -3.96 -38.20 18.36
CA GLY A 23 -4.56 -37.57 19.53
C GLY A 23 -5.96 -37.04 19.19
N GLU A 24 -6.88 -37.11 20.16
CA GLU A 24 -8.26 -36.71 19.93
C GLU A 24 -8.37 -35.20 19.67
N PRO A 25 -9.27 -34.75 18.77
CA PRO A 25 -9.50 -33.33 18.56
C PRO A 25 -10.03 -32.66 19.85
N LEU A 26 -9.86 -31.34 19.95
CA LEU A 26 -10.46 -30.54 21.03
C LEU A 26 -11.98 -30.80 21.07
N PRO A 27 -12.57 -31.07 22.25
CA PRO A 27 -14.01 -31.28 22.38
C PRO A 27 -14.83 -30.17 21.74
N GLY A 28 -15.84 -30.54 20.94
CA GLY A 28 -16.68 -29.58 20.20
C GLY A 28 -16.10 -29.11 18.86
N THR A 29 -14.99 -29.71 18.39
CA THR A 29 -14.40 -29.41 17.07
C THR A 29 -14.38 -30.65 16.18
N GLY A 30 -14.36 -30.44 14.85
CA GLY A 30 -14.11 -31.51 13.88
C GLY A 30 -12.65 -31.92 13.84
N SER A 31 -12.34 -33.05 13.21
CA SER A 31 -10.96 -33.48 12.97
C SER A 31 -10.26 -32.57 11.95
N LEU A 32 -9.01 -32.22 12.21
CA LEU A 32 -8.15 -31.47 11.29
C LEU A 32 -7.15 -32.40 10.60
N GLU A 33 -6.94 -32.21 9.30
CA GLU A 33 -5.92 -32.93 8.54
C GLU A 33 -4.50 -32.57 8.98
N HIS A 34 -3.58 -33.52 8.84
CA HIS A 34 -2.17 -33.25 9.08
C HIS A 34 -1.55 -32.48 7.90
N LEU A 35 -1.12 -31.25 8.15
CA LEU A 35 -0.27 -30.45 7.24
C LEU A 35 0.93 -29.89 8.01
N SER A 36 2.05 -29.65 7.31
CA SER A 36 3.16 -28.91 7.90
C SER A 36 2.75 -27.45 8.16
N PRO A 37 3.32 -26.77 9.17
CA PRO A 37 3.06 -25.35 9.40
C PRO A 37 3.40 -24.49 8.18
N GLU A 38 4.46 -24.85 7.44
CA GLU A 38 4.87 -24.21 6.19
C GLU A 38 3.81 -24.32 5.10
N ASP A 39 3.31 -25.52 4.85
CA ASP A 39 2.28 -25.76 3.83
C ASP A 39 0.96 -25.07 4.22
N ARG A 40 0.62 -25.08 5.52
CA ARG A 40 -0.58 -24.38 6.01
C ARG A 40 -0.46 -22.87 5.87
N SER A 41 0.71 -22.31 6.12
CA SER A 41 1.02 -20.89 5.90
C SER A 41 0.93 -20.53 4.40
N ALA A 42 1.55 -21.31 3.52
CA ALA A 42 1.49 -21.10 2.08
C ALA A 42 0.05 -21.19 1.54
N SER A 43 -0.74 -22.16 2.04
CA SER A 43 -2.16 -22.31 1.70
C SER A 43 -2.99 -21.10 2.13
N MET A 44 -2.74 -20.53 3.31
CA MET A 44 -3.40 -19.29 3.76
C MET A 44 -3.10 -18.13 2.80
N VAL A 45 -1.82 -17.91 2.45
CA VAL A 45 -1.42 -16.85 1.52
C VAL A 45 -2.08 -17.04 0.15
N ALA A 46 -2.08 -18.26 -0.39
CA ALA A 46 -2.72 -18.56 -1.66
C ALA A 46 -4.24 -18.31 -1.64
N GLY A 47 -4.92 -18.72 -0.57
CA GLY A 47 -6.36 -18.50 -0.40
C GLY A 47 -6.73 -17.02 -0.30
N ILE A 48 -5.96 -16.23 0.44
CA ILE A 48 -6.14 -14.76 0.52
C ILE A 48 -5.89 -14.11 -0.85
N SER A 49 -4.89 -14.58 -1.59
CA SER A 49 -4.60 -14.10 -2.95
C SER A 49 -5.80 -14.30 -3.88
N GLN A 50 -6.39 -15.50 -3.88
CA GLN A 50 -7.59 -15.82 -4.66
C GLN A 50 -8.81 -14.99 -4.25
N PHE A 51 -8.98 -14.77 -2.94
CA PHE A 51 -10.02 -13.88 -2.42
C PHE A 51 -9.86 -12.46 -2.97
N LEU A 52 -8.65 -11.90 -2.93
CA LEU A 52 -8.39 -10.54 -3.44
C LEU A 52 -8.58 -10.43 -4.96
N ASP A 53 -8.25 -11.46 -5.72
CA ASP A 53 -8.51 -11.52 -7.16
C ASP A 53 -10.03 -11.48 -7.44
N ARG A 54 -10.81 -12.27 -6.70
CA ARG A 54 -12.28 -12.24 -6.78
C ARG A 54 -12.84 -10.87 -6.39
N GLN A 55 -12.37 -10.28 -5.30
CA GLN A 55 -12.80 -8.95 -4.85
C GLN A 55 -12.48 -7.87 -5.88
N THR A 56 -11.34 -7.98 -6.57
CA THR A 56 -10.96 -7.06 -7.65
C THR A 56 -11.88 -7.18 -8.85
N ALA A 57 -12.19 -8.41 -9.27
CA ALA A 57 -13.14 -8.66 -10.36
C ALA A 57 -14.55 -8.15 -10.01
N GLN A 58 -15.03 -8.41 -8.80
CA GLN A 58 -16.33 -7.94 -8.32
C GLN A 58 -16.38 -6.41 -8.26
N THR A 59 -15.37 -5.78 -7.64
CA THR A 59 -15.27 -4.33 -7.56
C THR A 59 -15.29 -3.70 -8.95
N ALA A 60 -14.62 -4.33 -9.92
CA ALA A 60 -14.62 -3.91 -11.32
C ALA A 60 -16.01 -3.94 -11.98
N ALA A 61 -16.79 -4.99 -11.73
CA ALA A 61 -18.14 -5.14 -12.27
C ALA A 61 -19.13 -4.12 -11.68
N GLU A 62 -18.92 -3.72 -10.42
CA GLU A 62 -19.83 -2.82 -9.70
C GLU A 62 -19.51 -1.34 -9.87
N ARG A 63 -18.33 -0.96 -10.42
CA ARG A 63 -17.87 0.45 -10.44
C ARG A 63 -18.90 1.39 -11.05
N ALA A 64 -19.52 1.00 -12.17
CA ALA A 64 -20.45 1.85 -12.90
C ALA A 64 -21.63 2.34 -12.03
N SER A 65 -22.06 1.56 -11.03
CA SER A 65 -23.13 1.95 -10.11
C SER A 65 -22.79 3.11 -9.19
N ARG A 66 -21.49 3.42 -9.01
CA ARG A 66 -20.99 4.52 -8.17
C ARG A 66 -20.78 5.82 -8.93
N TRP A 67 -21.18 5.83 -10.20
CA TRP A 67 -21.15 6.99 -11.07
C TRP A 67 -22.56 7.43 -11.39
N THR A 68 -22.81 8.73 -11.32
CA THR A 68 -24.06 9.35 -11.78
C THR A 68 -23.67 10.38 -12.84
N ARG A 69 -23.78 10.00 -14.11
CA ARG A 69 -23.40 10.85 -15.24
C ARG A 69 -24.64 11.55 -15.78
N ASP A 70 -24.59 12.87 -15.87
CA ASP A 70 -25.65 13.67 -16.47
C ASP A 70 -25.27 14.06 -17.90
N PHE A 71 -25.96 13.49 -18.89
CA PHE A 71 -25.70 13.74 -20.31
C PHE A 71 -26.58 14.86 -20.92
N SER A 72 -27.35 15.60 -20.10
CA SER A 72 -28.28 16.63 -20.57
C SER A 72 -27.59 17.85 -21.19
N SER A 73 -26.40 18.20 -20.72
CA SER A 73 -25.54 19.25 -21.29
C SER A 73 -24.08 19.00 -20.89
N ARG A 74 -23.12 19.70 -21.55
CA ARG A 74 -21.70 19.59 -21.18
C ARG A 74 -21.43 20.06 -19.76
N ASP A 75 -22.06 21.15 -19.34
CA ASP A 75 -21.90 21.71 -17.98
C ASP A 75 -22.51 20.77 -16.93
N ALA A 76 -23.65 20.15 -17.23
CA ALA A 76 -24.27 19.16 -16.36
C ALA A 76 -23.38 17.91 -16.23
N TYR A 77 -22.78 17.46 -17.33
CA TYR A 77 -21.82 16.36 -17.32
C TYR A 77 -20.63 16.66 -16.42
N GLU A 78 -19.95 17.79 -16.64
CA GLU A 78 -18.80 18.22 -15.84
C GLU A 78 -19.13 18.33 -14.34
N THR A 79 -20.29 18.91 -14.02
CA THR A 79 -20.77 19.01 -12.64
C THR A 79 -21.00 17.62 -12.02
N SER A 80 -21.59 16.70 -12.79
CA SER A 80 -21.92 15.35 -12.32
C SER A 80 -20.69 14.47 -12.03
N ILE A 81 -19.56 14.72 -12.70
CA ILE A 81 -18.31 13.95 -12.54
C ILE A 81 -17.27 14.63 -11.63
N GLN A 82 -17.53 15.85 -11.16
CA GLN A 82 -16.60 16.58 -10.28
C GLN A 82 -16.24 15.80 -9.00
N PRO A 83 -17.17 15.11 -8.31
CA PRO A 83 -16.82 14.31 -7.13
C PRO A 83 -15.79 13.20 -7.42
N GLN A 84 -15.81 12.65 -8.63
CA GLN A 84 -14.83 11.65 -9.08
C GLN A 84 -13.47 12.29 -9.38
N ARG A 85 -13.42 13.50 -9.96
CA ARG A 85 -12.16 14.26 -10.09
C ARG A 85 -11.52 14.53 -8.73
N ASP A 86 -12.30 15.02 -7.76
CA ASP A 86 -11.83 15.31 -6.40
C ASP A 86 -11.34 14.04 -5.68
N ARG A 87 -11.96 12.90 -5.99
CA ARG A 87 -11.51 11.59 -5.47
C ARG A 87 -10.22 11.14 -6.14
N LEU A 88 -10.10 11.27 -7.47
CA LEU A 88 -8.87 10.94 -8.20
C LEU A 88 -7.69 11.74 -7.66
N ALA A 89 -7.86 13.06 -7.46
CA ALA A 89 -6.82 13.93 -6.91
C ALA A 89 -6.32 13.43 -5.55
N ARG A 90 -7.23 12.98 -4.68
CA ARG A 90 -6.88 12.39 -3.39
C ARG A 90 -6.18 11.04 -3.52
N ILE A 91 -6.64 10.16 -4.40
CA ILE A 91 -6.04 8.81 -4.60
C ILE A 91 -4.61 8.91 -5.08
N ILE A 92 -4.31 9.83 -6.00
CA ILE A 92 -2.94 10.05 -6.48
C ILE A 92 -2.13 10.99 -5.58
N GLY A 93 -2.70 11.53 -4.50
CA GLY A 93 -2.02 12.46 -3.59
C GLY A 93 -1.72 13.84 -4.18
N ALA A 94 -2.44 14.28 -5.22
CA ALA A 94 -2.36 15.62 -5.79
C ALA A 94 -3.27 16.60 -5.03
N VAL A 95 -2.99 16.81 -3.74
CA VAL A 95 -3.89 17.54 -2.82
C VAL A 95 -3.36 18.90 -2.37
N GLU A 96 -2.07 19.17 -2.53
CA GLU A 96 -1.49 20.47 -2.23
C GLU A 96 -2.07 21.58 -3.11
N PRO A 97 -2.31 22.77 -2.52
CA PRO A 97 -2.53 23.96 -3.32
C PRO A 97 -1.24 24.28 -4.09
N ARG A 98 -1.37 24.41 -5.42
CA ARG A 98 -0.28 24.90 -6.28
C ARG A 98 0.04 26.36 -5.98
N MET A 99 1.27 26.76 -6.29
CA MET A 99 1.70 28.16 -6.19
C MET A 99 0.82 29.06 -7.08
N SER A 100 0.43 30.22 -6.55
CA SER A 100 -0.35 31.21 -7.29
C SER A 100 0.18 32.62 -6.97
N PRO A 101 0.73 33.35 -7.95
CA PRO A 101 0.94 32.93 -9.34
C PRO A 101 1.97 31.80 -9.48
N VAL A 102 1.88 31.02 -10.57
CA VAL A 102 2.97 30.14 -11.00
C VAL A 102 4.01 30.98 -11.73
N GLU A 103 5.26 30.93 -11.26
CA GLU A 103 6.38 31.61 -11.90
C GLU A 103 7.21 30.61 -12.71
N MET A 104 7.31 30.82 -14.02
CA MET A 104 8.23 30.10 -14.89
C MET A 104 9.39 31.01 -15.29
N ARG A 105 10.62 30.52 -15.13
CA ARG A 105 11.85 31.24 -15.48
C ARG A 105 12.71 30.41 -16.43
N HIS A 106 13.34 31.08 -17.38
CA HIS A 106 14.40 30.49 -18.19
C HIS A 106 15.67 30.36 -17.35
N THR A 107 16.24 29.16 -17.32
CA THR A 107 17.53 28.86 -16.67
C THR A 107 18.66 28.72 -17.71
N GLY A 108 18.31 28.79 -18.99
CA GLY A 108 19.18 28.66 -20.16
C GLY A 108 18.39 28.95 -21.44
N PRO A 109 18.95 28.70 -22.64
CA PRO A 109 18.31 29.03 -23.91
C PRO A 109 16.91 28.42 -24.09
N GLN A 110 16.74 27.16 -23.69
CA GLN A 110 15.46 26.43 -23.74
C GLN A 110 15.09 25.79 -22.39
N SER A 111 16.03 25.69 -21.45
CA SER A 111 15.74 25.13 -20.13
C SER A 111 14.89 26.09 -19.30
N VAL A 112 13.83 25.56 -18.70
CA VAL A 112 12.91 26.31 -17.85
C VAL A 112 12.74 25.62 -16.50
N GLN A 113 12.39 26.43 -15.49
CA GLN A 113 11.97 25.97 -14.18
C GLN A 113 10.68 26.70 -13.79
N TRP A 114 9.71 25.99 -13.23
CA TRP A 114 8.48 26.61 -12.74
C TRP A 114 8.09 26.13 -11.34
N SER A 115 7.50 27.04 -10.56
CA SER A 115 7.04 26.76 -9.20
C SER A 115 5.81 25.84 -9.21
N VAL A 116 5.79 24.78 -8.40
CA VAL A 116 4.69 23.80 -8.37
C VAL A 116 3.91 23.93 -7.07
N VAL A 117 4.52 23.55 -5.94
CA VAL A 117 4.00 23.72 -4.58
C VAL A 117 5.09 24.34 -3.70
N PRO A 118 4.79 24.86 -2.49
CA PRO A 118 5.83 25.44 -1.64
C PRO A 118 7.03 24.50 -1.43
N GLY A 119 8.23 24.98 -1.79
CA GLY A 119 9.48 24.25 -1.69
C GLY A 119 9.79 23.29 -2.85
N PHE A 120 8.91 23.15 -3.84
CA PHE A 120 9.09 22.25 -4.97
C PHE A 120 8.86 22.96 -6.32
N SER A 121 9.85 22.85 -7.20
CA SER A 121 9.78 23.37 -8.58
C SER A 121 10.12 22.29 -9.58
N ALA A 122 9.38 22.27 -10.68
CA ALA A 122 9.61 21.39 -11.82
C ALA A 122 10.59 22.03 -12.81
N GLN A 123 11.20 21.19 -13.64
CA GLN A 123 12.17 21.61 -14.65
C GLN A 123 11.87 20.91 -15.97
N GLY A 124 12.35 21.49 -17.07
CA GLY A 124 12.13 20.93 -18.40
C GLY A 124 12.71 21.82 -19.48
N ILE A 125 12.29 21.57 -20.72
CA ILE A 125 12.61 22.44 -21.86
C ILE A 125 11.33 23.04 -22.45
N LEU A 126 11.38 24.32 -22.81
CA LEU A 126 10.33 25.05 -23.52
C LEU A 126 10.82 25.38 -24.93
N ILE A 127 10.12 24.83 -25.93
CA ILE A 127 10.42 25.00 -27.34
C ILE A 127 9.32 25.87 -27.94
N SER A 128 9.66 27.13 -28.19
CA SER A 128 8.73 28.11 -28.75
C SER A 128 8.79 28.12 -30.30
N PRO A 129 7.69 28.52 -30.96
CA PRO A 129 7.70 28.82 -32.39
C PRO A 129 8.73 29.92 -32.71
N ALA A 130 9.56 29.72 -33.74
CA ALA A 130 10.64 30.64 -34.10
C ALA A 130 10.12 31.98 -34.65
N ASN A 131 8.96 31.97 -35.31
CA ASN A 131 8.33 33.16 -35.90
C ASN A 131 6.80 33.08 -35.77
N GLY A 132 6.17 34.15 -35.29
CA GLY A 132 4.71 34.26 -35.20
C GLY A 132 4.13 33.93 -33.82
N PRO A 133 2.81 34.13 -33.64
CA PRO A 133 2.17 34.02 -32.33
C PRO A 133 2.02 32.56 -31.88
N VAL A 134 2.13 32.32 -30.57
CA VAL A 134 1.79 31.05 -29.94
C VAL A 134 0.26 30.86 -30.00
N ARG A 135 -0.19 29.84 -30.75
CA ARG A 135 -1.63 29.54 -30.92
C ARG A 135 -2.12 28.53 -29.91
N ALA A 136 -1.30 27.52 -29.65
CA ALA A 136 -1.54 26.47 -28.68
C ALA A 136 -0.30 26.24 -27.83
N ALA A 137 -0.50 25.75 -26.62
CA ALA A 137 0.58 25.21 -25.80
C ALA A 137 0.38 23.70 -25.62
N VAL A 138 1.46 22.93 -25.68
CA VAL A 138 1.42 21.48 -25.53
C VAL A 138 2.41 21.07 -24.45
N VAL A 139 1.92 20.37 -23.42
CA VAL A 139 2.79 19.67 -22.47
C VAL A 139 3.01 18.25 -23.03
N MET A 140 4.22 17.97 -23.50
CA MET A 140 4.59 16.68 -24.09
C MET A 140 5.49 15.91 -23.13
N ILE A 141 4.97 14.84 -22.55
CA ILE A 141 5.52 14.15 -21.38
C ILE A 141 6.18 12.84 -21.84
N PRO A 142 7.50 12.68 -21.63
CA PRO A 142 8.22 11.49 -22.04
C PRO A 142 7.96 10.29 -21.11
N ASP A 143 8.52 9.12 -21.42
CA ASP A 143 8.68 8.09 -20.41
C ASP A 143 9.72 8.51 -19.37
N ALA A 144 9.62 8.00 -18.14
CA ALA A 144 10.41 8.47 -17.00
C ALA A 144 11.94 8.38 -17.18
N ASP A 145 12.43 7.47 -18.03
CA ASP A 145 13.87 7.29 -18.27
C ASP A 145 14.42 8.10 -19.45
N GLN A 146 13.57 8.90 -20.10
CA GLN A 146 13.98 9.70 -21.25
C GLN A 146 14.22 11.16 -20.82
N ASP A 147 15.45 11.62 -21.03
CA ASP A 147 15.79 13.04 -20.87
C ASP A 147 15.00 13.91 -21.87
N PRO A 148 14.48 15.09 -21.46
CA PRO A 148 13.69 15.96 -22.34
C PRO A 148 14.35 16.34 -23.66
N VAL A 149 15.66 16.62 -23.67
CA VAL A 149 16.39 17.01 -24.90
C VAL A 149 16.58 15.80 -25.81
N GLN A 150 16.94 14.66 -25.23
CA GLN A 150 17.08 13.41 -25.99
C GLN A 150 15.74 12.96 -26.60
N PHE A 151 14.67 13.05 -25.82
CA PHE A 151 13.32 12.75 -26.27
C PHE A 151 12.89 13.69 -27.40
N ALA A 152 13.10 15.00 -27.25
CA ALA A 152 12.81 15.97 -28.30
C ALA A 152 13.58 15.67 -29.60
N THR A 153 14.87 15.36 -29.48
CA THR A 153 15.74 15.01 -30.61
C THR A 153 15.24 13.77 -31.33
N ALA A 154 14.89 12.71 -30.60
CA ALA A 154 14.36 11.46 -31.15
C ALA A 154 13.00 11.64 -31.88
N HIS A 155 12.26 12.69 -31.56
CA HIS A 155 10.91 12.94 -32.10
C HIS A 155 10.79 14.26 -32.89
N THR A 156 11.88 14.69 -33.52
CA THR A 156 11.95 15.96 -34.28
C THR A 156 10.82 16.12 -35.30
N SER A 157 10.48 15.08 -36.07
CA SER A 157 9.39 15.16 -37.08
C SER A 157 7.99 15.30 -36.47
N PHE A 158 7.79 14.88 -35.22
CA PHE A 158 6.57 15.16 -34.47
C PHE A 158 6.57 16.61 -34.00
N LEU A 159 7.67 17.08 -33.42
CA LEU A 159 7.82 18.47 -32.99
C LEU A 159 7.63 19.46 -34.15
N GLU A 160 8.21 19.19 -35.32
CA GLU A 160 8.03 20.01 -36.53
C GLU A 160 6.55 20.16 -36.93
N ARG A 161 5.75 19.09 -36.81
CA ARG A 161 4.31 19.13 -37.10
C ARG A 161 3.53 19.95 -36.07
N LEU A 162 3.91 19.86 -34.78
CA LEU A 162 3.33 20.70 -33.72
C LEU A 162 3.74 22.18 -33.92
N GLY A 163 4.99 22.44 -34.27
CA GLY A 163 5.51 23.75 -34.61
C GLY A 163 4.79 24.40 -35.78
N ALA A 164 4.56 23.64 -36.86
CA ALA A 164 3.81 24.10 -38.02
C ALA A 164 2.35 24.47 -37.69
N ALA A 165 1.78 23.88 -36.63
CA ALA A 165 0.48 24.25 -36.08
C ALA A 165 0.53 25.46 -35.11
N GLY A 166 1.71 26.08 -34.93
CA GLY A 166 1.92 27.22 -34.04
C GLY A 166 1.92 26.84 -32.55
N CYS A 167 2.34 25.62 -32.22
CA CYS A 167 2.42 25.16 -30.84
C CYS A 167 3.72 25.58 -30.17
N GLU A 168 3.61 26.10 -28.96
CA GLU A 168 4.69 26.11 -27.99
C GLU A 168 4.69 24.80 -27.20
N ILE A 169 5.84 24.18 -26.99
CA ILE A 169 5.95 22.82 -26.48
C ILE A 169 6.79 22.82 -25.21
N LEU A 170 6.21 22.36 -24.10
CA LEU A 170 6.91 22.13 -22.84
C LEU A 170 7.14 20.63 -22.65
N ILE A 171 8.39 20.21 -22.43
CA ILE A 171 8.75 18.83 -22.13
C ILE A 171 9.33 18.79 -20.70
N PRO A 172 8.58 18.27 -19.70
CA PRO A 172 9.05 18.21 -18.32
C PRO A 172 10.09 17.11 -18.13
N LEU A 173 11.03 17.34 -17.21
CA LEU A 173 11.92 16.31 -16.67
C LEU A 173 11.18 15.52 -15.59
N LEU A 174 11.07 14.20 -15.76
CA LEU A 174 10.44 13.32 -14.77
C LEU A 174 11.46 12.71 -13.80
N ILE A 175 10.96 12.18 -12.67
CA ILE A 175 11.77 11.34 -11.79
C ILE A 175 12.00 9.99 -12.48
N ASN A 176 13.26 9.68 -12.79
CA ASN A 176 13.65 8.51 -13.58
C ASN A 176 13.73 7.24 -12.71
N ARG A 177 14.04 6.10 -13.34
CA ARG A 177 14.12 4.79 -12.68
C ARG A 177 15.55 4.36 -12.34
N ASP A 178 16.52 5.26 -12.47
CA ASP A 178 17.86 5.04 -11.90
C ASP A 178 17.78 5.00 -10.37
N CYS A 179 18.80 4.48 -9.71
CA CYS A 179 18.94 4.46 -8.27
C CYS A 179 20.10 5.33 -7.78
N THR A 180 20.88 5.98 -8.65
CA THR A 180 22.12 6.71 -8.32
C THR A 180 22.03 7.56 -7.05
N ASP A 181 20.91 8.25 -6.86
CA ASP A 181 20.60 9.18 -5.77
C ASP A 181 19.66 8.62 -4.69
N SER A 182 19.25 7.34 -4.78
CA SER A 182 18.43 6.65 -3.77
C SER A 182 19.23 6.27 -2.52
N GLY A 183 19.57 7.28 -1.72
CA GLY A 183 20.33 7.15 -0.49
C GLY A 183 20.47 8.46 0.25
N ASN A 184 21.07 8.41 1.44
CA ASN A 184 21.34 9.57 2.27
C ASN A 184 22.71 9.42 2.95
N GLU A 185 23.57 10.42 2.78
CA GLU A 185 24.93 10.42 3.31
C GLU A 185 24.95 10.43 4.85
N ARG A 186 24.04 11.16 5.50
CA ARG A 186 23.96 11.24 6.97
C ARG A 186 23.54 9.91 7.59
N ALA A 187 22.58 9.22 6.96
CA ALA A 187 22.17 7.88 7.39
C ALA A 187 23.24 6.83 7.05
N GLY A 188 24.10 7.09 6.05
CA GLY A 188 25.12 6.15 5.58
C GLY A 188 24.55 4.98 4.76
N ASN A 189 23.30 5.10 4.28
CA ASN A 189 22.61 4.05 3.54
C ASN A 189 22.33 4.48 2.10
N TRP A 190 22.65 3.58 1.16
CA TRP A 190 22.34 3.68 -0.26
C TRP A 190 21.63 2.41 -0.72
N THR A 191 20.74 2.53 -1.69
CA THR A 191 19.86 1.44 -2.12
C THR A 191 19.86 1.24 -3.63
N ASN A 192 19.34 0.10 -4.07
CA ASN A 192 19.02 -0.15 -5.48
C ASN A 192 17.59 0.26 -5.85
N LEU A 193 16.92 1.09 -5.04
CA LEU A 193 15.57 1.55 -5.32
C LEU A 193 15.59 2.48 -6.53
N PRO A 194 14.73 2.28 -7.55
CA PRO A 194 14.47 3.32 -8.54
C PRO A 194 14.09 4.62 -7.83
N HIS A 195 14.49 5.80 -8.33
CA HIS A 195 14.17 7.07 -7.68
C HIS A 195 12.65 7.26 -7.51
N ARG A 196 11.85 6.69 -8.42
CA ARG A 196 10.38 6.63 -8.28
C ARG A 196 9.93 5.83 -7.06
N GLU A 197 10.53 4.67 -6.79
CA GLU A 197 10.24 3.88 -5.58
C GLU A 197 10.77 4.59 -4.32
N TRP A 198 11.93 5.23 -4.40
CA TRP A 198 12.51 6.03 -3.31
C TRP A 198 11.55 7.14 -2.86
N ILE A 199 10.96 7.88 -3.79
CA ILE A 199 9.94 8.89 -3.49
C ILE A 199 8.62 8.27 -3.04
N TYR A 200 8.18 7.18 -3.67
CA TYR A 200 6.96 6.46 -3.27
C TYR A 200 6.99 6.07 -1.79
N ARG A 201 8.09 5.46 -1.32
CA ARG A 201 8.21 5.02 0.08
C ARG A 201 8.13 6.16 1.09
N GLN A 202 8.67 7.32 0.76
CA GLN A 202 8.59 8.51 1.60
C GLN A 202 7.19 9.15 1.59
N GLY A 203 6.52 9.13 0.44
CA GLY A 203 5.23 9.80 0.24
C GLY A 203 4.02 9.00 0.70
N PHE A 204 4.05 7.66 0.61
CA PHE A 204 2.84 6.84 0.76
C PHE A 204 2.18 6.99 2.14
N ASP A 205 2.98 6.94 3.21
CA ASP A 205 2.52 7.16 4.59
C ASP A 205 1.99 8.58 4.83
N LEU A 206 2.38 9.54 3.99
CA LEU A 206 1.92 10.93 4.04
C LEU A 206 0.71 11.17 3.11
N GLY A 207 0.18 10.11 2.48
CA GLY A 207 -0.93 10.24 1.52
C GLY A 207 -0.51 10.99 0.27
N ARG A 208 0.74 10.77 -0.15
CA ARG A 208 1.35 11.35 -1.35
C ARG A 208 1.90 10.26 -2.24
N HIS A 209 1.95 10.57 -3.52
CA HIS A 209 2.38 9.63 -4.54
C HIS A 209 3.13 10.36 -5.63
N ILE A 210 4.15 9.70 -6.21
CA ILE A 210 4.96 10.30 -7.29
C ILE A 210 4.09 10.72 -8.48
N ILE A 211 3.09 9.90 -8.84
CA ILE A 211 2.07 10.23 -9.86
C ILE A 211 1.41 11.58 -9.55
N GLY A 212 0.98 11.83 -8.31
CA GLY A 212 0.32 13.08 -7.94
C GLY A 212 1.23 14.29 -8.05
N TYR A 213 2.50 14.16 -7.65
CA TYR A 213 3.45 15.26 -7.79
C TYR A 213 3.75 15.58 -9.24
N GLU A 214 4.06 14.60 -10.09
CA GLU A 214 4.33 14.84 -11.50
C GLU A 214 3.07 15.35 -12.24
N VAL A 215 1.86 14.91 -11.85
CA VAL A 215 0.61 15.52 -12.31
C VAL A 215 0.52 16.99 -11.88
N GLN A 216 0.88 17.34 -10.64
CA GLN A 216 0.90 18.73 -10.19
C GLN A 216 1.90 19.58 -10.98
N GLU A 217 3.03 19.03 -11.44
CA GLU A 217 3.97 19.74 -12.32
C GLU A 217 3.31 20.13 -13.64
N ILE A 218 2.58 19.18 -14.24
CA ILE A 218 1.84 19.38 -15.49
C ILE A 218 0.74 20.43 -15.27
N LEU A 219 -0.03 20.33 -14.18
CA LEU A 219 -1.10 21.28 -13.88
C LEU A 219 -0.57 22.69 -13.54
N ALA A 220 0.60 22.80 -12.92
CA ALA A 220 1.27 24.08 -12.70
C ALA A 220 1.72 24.72 -14.03
N ALA A 221 2.17 23.92 -15.00
CA ALA A 221 2.44 24.42 -16.34
C ALA A 221 1.16 24.93 -17.03
N VAL A 222 0.03 24.23 -16.88
CA VAL A 222 -1.28 24.69 -17.36
C VAL A 222 -1.69 26.02 -16.72
N ASP A 223 -1.50 26.16 -15.40
CA ASP A 223 -1.74 27.42 -14.68
C ASP A 223 -0.90 28.55 -15.25
N TRP A 224 0.39 28.31 -15.49
CA TRP A 224 1.28 29.30 -16.08
C TRP A 224 0.84 29.71 -17.49
N PHE A 225 0.55 28.74 -18.38
CA PHE A 225 0.09 29.03 -19.73
C PHE A 225 -1.19 29.89 -19.74
N LYS A 226 -2.16 29.58 -18.87
CA LYS A 226 -3.43 30.33 -18.79
C LYS A 226 -3.29 31.72 -18.16
N ALA A 227 -2.27 31.94 -17.33
CA ALA A 227 -2.06 33.23 -16.66
C ALA A 227 -1.33 34.27 -17.54
N ARG A 228 -0.79 33.87 -18.70
CA ARG A 228 -0.06 34.77 -19.60
C ARG A 228 -0.98 35.83 -20.24
N PRO A 229 -0.49 37.07 -20.47
CA PRO A 229 -1.26 38.10 -21.19
C PRO A 229 -1.74 37.64 -22.58
N GLU A 230 -0.87 36.90 -23.29
CA GLU A 230 -1.19 36.23 -24.54
C GLU A 230 -1.33 34.72 -24.28
N ALA A 231 -2.38 34.34 -23.55
CA ALA A 231 -2.65 32.95 -23.25
C ALA A 231 -2.95 32.16 -24.54
N PRO A 232 -2.44 30.92 -24.67
CA PRO A 232 -2.74 30.07 -25.81
C PRO A 232 -4.23 29.75 -25.87
N GLN A 233 -4.77 29.71 -27.09
CA GLN A 233 -6.19 29.42 -27.33
C GLN A 233 -6.53 28.00 -26.85
N THR A 234 -5.62 27.06 -27.13
CA THR A 234 -5.78 25.64 -26.82
C THR A 234 -4.58 25.15 -26.02
N ILE A 235 -4.84 24.31 -25.01
CA ILE A 235 -3.80 23.57 -24.29
C ILE A 235 -3.95 22.08 -24.61
N GLY A 236 -2.90 21.47 -25.11
CA GLY A 236 -2.81 20.04 -25.37
C GLY A 236 -1.90 19.32 -24.37
N CYS A 237 -2.13 18.03 -24.19
CA CYS A 237 -1.26 17.17 -23.39
C CYS A 237 -0.95 15.88 -24.17
N ILE A 238 0.31 15.52 -24.29
CA ILE A 238 0.76 14.31 -25.01
C ILE A 238 1.61 13.52 -24.03
N GLY A 239 1.41 12.21 -23.93
CA GLY A 239 2.18 11.36 -23.02
C GLY A 239 2.60 10.05 -23.66
N TYR A 240 3.82 9.59 -23.36
CA TYR A 240 4.35 8.28 -23.77
C TYR A 240 4.81 7.46 -22.56
N GLY A 241 4.41 6.19 -22.45
CA GLY A 241 4.84 5.31 -21.35
C GLY A 241 4.37 5.83 -19.99
N GLU A 242 5.29 6.10 -19.06
CA GLU A 242 4.95 6.79 -17.80
C GLU A 242 4.29 8.16 -18.07
N GLY A 243 4.74 8.89 -19.09
CA GLY A 243 4.11 10.13 -19.50
C GLY A 243 2.67 9.92 -20.00
N GLY A 244 2.35 8.75 -20.57
CA GLY A 244 0.99 8.38 -20.97
C GLY A 244 0.06 8.25 -19.77
N LEU A 245 0.55 7.65 -18.67
CA LEU A 245 -0.13 7.63 -17.37
C LEU A 245 -0.41 9.06 -16.91
N LEU A 246 0.63 9.90 -16.86
CA LEU A 246 0.53 11.26 -16.35
C LEU A 246 -0.39 12.14 -17.20
N ALA A 247 -0.36 12.00 -18.52
CA ALA A 247 -1.25 12.71 -19.45
C ALA A 247 -2.72 12.35 -19.21
N LEU A 248 -3.02 11.06 -19.05
CA LEU A 248 -4.39 10.61 -18.74
C LEU A 248 -4.87 11.20 -17.41
N HIS A 249 -4.05 11.16 -16.36
CA HIS A 249 -4.42 11.65 -15.04
C HIS A 249 -4.52 13.18 -15.00
N ALA A 250 -3.60 13.91 -15.61
CA ALA A 250 -3.63 15.38 -15.67
C ALA A 250 -4.87 15.86 -16.43
N ALA A 251 -5.16 15.28 -17.59
CA ALA A 251 -6.37 15.61 -18.36
C ALA A 251 -7.65 15.21 -17.62
N ALA A 252 -7.65 14.10 -16.88
CA ALA A 252 -8.77 13.68 -16.03
C ALA A 252 -8.99 14.62 -14.82
N LEU A 253 -7.98 15.37 -14.36
CA LEU A 253 -8.13 16.33 -13.26
C LEU A 253 -8.45 17.76 -13.74
N ASP A 254 -7.93 18.18 -14.88
CA ASP A 254 -8.01 19.58 -15.31
C ASP A 254 -8.81 19.75 -16.60
N PRO A 255 -10.02 20.36 -16.55
CA PRO A 255 -10.86 20.59 -17.73
C PRO A 255 -10.24 21.56 -18.75
N ARG A 256 -9.20 22.32 -18.37
CA ARG A 256 -8.54 23.31 -19.26
C ARG A 256 -7.63 22.67 -20.30
N ILE A 257 -7.28 21.38 -20.15
CA ILE A 257 -6.59 20.60 -21.18
C ILE A 257 -7.62 20.19 -22.24
N ASN A 258 -7.50 20.73 -23.45
CA ASN A 258 -8.51 20.61 -24.51
C ASN A 258 -8.40 19.32 -25.33
N VAL A 259 -7.17 18.82 -25.53
CA VAL A 259 -6.89 17.61 -26.31
C VAL A 259 -5.78 16.81 -25.63
N THR A 260 -5.94 15.50 -25.58
CA THR A 260 -4.98 14.59 -24.94
C THR A 260 -4.63 13.42 -25.84
N LEU A 261 -3.34 13.14 -26.01
CA LEU A 261 -2.82 11.91 -26.63
C LEU A 261 -2.17 11.05 -25.55
N VAL A 262 -2.73 9.88 -25.30
CA VAL A 262 -2.20 8.88 -24.35
C VAL A 262 -1.61 7.74 -25.16
N SER A 263 -0.28 7.60 -25.14
CA SER A 263 0.44 6.58 -25.92
C SER A 263 1.16 5.57 -25.02
N GLY A 264 0.95 4.29 -25.29
CA GLY A 264 1.66 3.20 -24.60
C GLY A 264 1.25 2.93 -23.14
N TYR A 265 0.10 3.41 -22.69
CA TYR A 265 -0.35 3.23 -21.30
C TYR A 265 -1.69 2.51 -21.14
N PHE A 266 -2.70 2.90 -21.91
CA PHE A 266 -4.12 2.61 -21.67
C PHE A 266 -4.49 1.11 -21.74
N ALA A 267 -5.03 0.53 -20.66
CA ALA A 267 -5.42 -0.88 -20.54
C ALA A 267 -6.27 -1.15 -19.26
N PRO A 268 -6.84 -2.37 -19.08
CA PRO A 268 -7.47 -2.76 -17.82
C PRO A 268 -6.51 -2.68 -16.62
N ARG A 269 -7.03 -2.32 -15.43
CA ARG A 269 -6.22 -2.07 -14.21
C ARG A 269 -6.37 -3.11 -13.09
N GLN A 270 -7.00 -4.24 -13.38
CA GLN A 270 -7.24 -5.31 -12.39
C GLN A 270 -5.93 -5.96 -11.93
N ASP A 271 -4.88 -5.93 -12.76
CA ASP A 271 -3.56 -6.49 -12.48
C ASP A 271 -2.52 -5.43 -12.07
N LEU A 272 -2.96 -4.23 -11.65
CA LEU A 272 -2.07 -3.14 -11.23
C LEU A 272 -1.06 -3.55 -10.15
N TRP A 273 -1.39 -4.54 -9.33
CA TRP A 273 -0.50 -5.06 -8.29
C TRP A 273 0.81 -5.65 -8.84
N GLN A 274 0.83 -6.09 -10.10
CA GLN A 274 2.01 -6.65 -10.76
C GLN A 274 3.00 -5.56 -11.22
N GLU A 275 2.50 -4.35 -11.48
CA GLU A 275 3.29 -3.22 -11.94
C GLU A 275 4.27 -2.72 -10.86
N PRO A 276 5.37 -2.03 -11.22
CA PRO A 276 6.29 -1.46 -10.23
C PRO A 276 5.57 -0.74 -9.10
N ILE A 277 6.06 -0.92 -7.86
CA ILE A 277 5.32 -0.49 -6.65
C ILE A 277 4.95 0.99 -6.65
N TYR A 278 5.75 1.84 -7.30
CA TYR A 278 5.47 3.27 -7.48
C TYR A 278 4.27 3.57 -8.41
N ARG A 279 3.52 2.57 -8.85
CA ARG A 279 2.20 2.68 -9.52
C ARG A 279 1.05 2.11 -8.69
N ASN A 280 1.33 1.52 -7.52
CA ASN A 280 0.31 0.95 -6.66
C ASN A 280 -0.44 2.05 -5.90
N LEU A 281 -1.71 2.28 -6.27
CA LEU A 281 -2.52 3.36 -5.72
C LEU A 281 -3.55 2.84 -4.73
N PHE A 282 -3.68 3.49 -3.57
CA PHE A 282 -4.66 3.10 -2.56
C PHE A 282 -6.09 3.52 -2.96
N GLY A 283 -6.94 2.54 -3.26
CA GLY A 283 -8.36 2.74 -3.56
C GLY A 283 -8.72 3.01 -5.01
N ILE A 284 -7.76 3.01 -5.95
CA ILE A 284 -8.03 3.33 -7.36
C ILE A 284 -9.07 2.41 -8.00
N ALA A 285 -8.96 1.09 -7.79
CA ALA A 285 -9.79 0.09 -8.43
C ALA A 285 -11.25 0.13 -7.96
N ARG A 286 -11.51 0.83 -6.83
CA ARG A 286 -12.87 1.11 -6.39
C ARG A 286 -13.58 1.88 -7.51
N ASP A 287 -13.10 3.07 -7.85
CA ASP A 287 -13.92 3.98 -8.65
C ASP A 287 -13.41 4.10 -10.10
N PHE A 288 -12.19 3.61 -10.37
CA PHE A 288 -11.50 3.82 -11.63
C PHE A 288 -10.81 2.55 -12.16
N GLY A 289 -11.02 2.28 -13.45
CA GLY A 289 -9.98 1.81 -14.36
C GLY A 289 -9.73 2.88 -15.43
N ASP A 290 -8.89 2.59 -16.41
CA ASP A 290 -8.51 3.58 -17.43
C ASP A 290 -9.73 4.08 -18.23
N ALA A 291 -10.74 3.23 -18.48
CA ALA A 291 -11.97 3.67 -19.12
C ALA A 291 -12.76 4.69 -18.31
N GLU A 292 -12.83 4.55 -16.98
CA GLU A 292 -13.44 5.56 -16.12
C GLU A 292 -12.65 6.87 -16.13
N LEU A 293 -11.32 6.79 -16.10
CA LEU A 293 -10.45 7.98 -16.21
C LEU A 293 -10.65 8.70 -17.55
N ALA A 294 -10.79 7.96 -18.65
CA ALA A 294 -11.13 8.52 -19.95
C ALA A 294 -12.49 9.24 -19.95
N THR A 295 -13.47 8.76 -19.16
CA THR A 295 -14.76 9.47 -19.03
C THR A 295 -14.64 10.81 -18.27
N LEU A 296 -13.58 11.04 -17.50
CA LEU A 296 -13.29 12.36 -16.93
C LEU A 296 -12.70 13.33 -17.95
N ILE A 297 -12.25 12.84 -19.10
CA ILE A 297 -11.76 13.68 -20.20
C ILE A 297 -12.91 14.02 -21.15
N PHE A 298 -13.79 13.06 -21.40
CA PHE A 298 -15.01 13.26 -22.20
C PHE A 298 -15.83 14.47 -21.72
N PRO A 299 -16.41 15.30 -22.62
CA PRO A 299 -16.39 15.24 -24.08
C PRO A 299 -15.24 16.04 -24.73
N ARG A 300 -14.09 16.18 -24.06
CA ARG A 300 -12.87 16.75 -24.67
C ARG A 300 -12.15 15.69 -25.49
N ALA A 301 -11.30 16.13 -26.42
CA ALA A 301 -10.64 15.23 -27.35
C ALA A 301 -9.64 14.31 -26.63
N LEU A 302 -9.80 13.00 -26.80
CA LEU A 302 -8.93 11.98 -26.23
C LEU A 302 -8.53 10.99 -27.33
N ILE A 303 -7.24 10.92 -27.60
CA ILE A 303 -6.63 9.98 -28.54
C ILE A 303 -5.84 8.96 -27.72
N ILE A 304 -6.14 7.68 -27.90
CA ILE A 304 -5.43 6.57 -27.26
C ILE A 304 -4.62 5.87 -28.34
N GLU A 305 -3.30 5.83 -28.20
CA GLU A 305 -2.38 5.15 -29.11
C GLU A 305 -1.80 3.91 -28.41
N ASN A 306 -2.01 2.73 -28.99
CA ASN A 306 -1.26 1.55 -28.56
C ASN A 306 0.15 1.66 -29.15
N ALA A 307 1.14 1.84 -28.28
CA ALA A 307 2.54 1.97 -28.66
C ALA A 307 3.44 1.09 -27.78
N PRO A 308 4.56 0.56 -28.33
CA PRO A 308 5.54 -0.17 -27.53
C PRO A 308 6.12 0.70 -26.43
N VAL A 309 6.32 0.15 -25.24
CA VAL A 309 6.99 0.82 -24.10
C VAL A 309 8.19 0.01 -23.62
N PRO A 310 9.14 0.64 -22.90
CA PRO A 310 10.20 -0.08 -22.22
C PRO A 310 9.62 -1.17 -21.29
N ALA A 311 10.16 -2.39 -21.40
CA ALA A 311 9.75 -3.48 -20.53
C ALA A 311 10.56 -3.46 -19.22
N LEU A 312 9.85 -3.55 -18.09
CA LEU A 312 10.39 -3.76 -16.76
C LEU A 312 10.01 -5.15 -16.28
N SER A 313 10.93 -5.88 -15.66
CA SER A 313 10.68 -7.24 -15.22
C SER A 313 11.40 -7.55 -13.91
N GLY A 314 10.68 -8.15 -12.98
CA GLY A 314 11.22 -8.63 -11.71
C GLY A 314 11.75 -7.52 -10.81
N ARG A 315 12.79 -7.82 -10.04
CA ARG A 315 13.41 -6.88 -9.12
C ARG A 315 14.45 -6.03 -9.84
N PRO A 316 14.50 -4.71 -9.56
CA PRO A 316 15.64 -3.89 -9.96
C PRO A 316 16.97 -4.56 -9.55
N PRO A 317 17.99 -4.57 -10.44
CA PRO A 317 19.25 -5.24 -10.17
C PRO A 317 19.92 -4.76 -8.88
N ALA A 318 20.62 -5.66 -8.18
CA ALA A 318 21.47 -5.26 -7.06
C ALA A 318 22.67 -4.45 -7.58
N VAL A 319 23.07 -3.43 -6.83
CA VAL A 319 24.23 -2.58 -7.15
C VAL A 319 25.26 -2.71 -6.02
N GLN A 320 26.53 -2.89 -6.39
CA GLN A 320 27.61 -3.06 -5.41
C GLN A 320 27.68 -1.85 -4.47
N GLY A 321 27.79 -2.12 -3.17
CA GLY A 321 27.83 -1.07 -2.13
C GLY A 321 26.48 -0.48 -1.77
N ARG A 322 25.37 -1.02 -2.30
CA ARG A 322 24.01 -0.56 -2.04
C ARG A 322 23.14 -1.70 -1.52
N ALA A 323 22.20 -1.40 -0.64
CA ALA A 323 21.22 -2.36 -0.15
C ALA A 323 20.29 -2.82 -1.29
N ALA A 324 20.14 -4.14 -1.45
CA ALA A 324 19.24 -4.74 -2.42
C ALA A 324 17.84 -4.91 -1.79
N CYS A 325 17.03 -3.84 -1.82
CA CYS A 325 15.74 -3.77 -1.12
C CYS A 325 14.56 -3.36 -2.01
N ALA A 326 14.77 -3.16 -3.32
CA ALA A 326 13.70 -2.78 -4.24
C ALA A 326 12.62 -3.85 -4.42
N ALA A 327 11.37 -3.38 -4.52
CA ALA A 327 10.21 -4.25 -4.75
C ALA A 327 10.23 -4.86 -6.17
N PRO A 328 9.71 -6.09 -6.36
CA PRO A 328 9.56 -6.65 -7.69
C PRO A 328 8.42 -5.96 -8.45
N GLY A 329 8.54 -5.81 -9.77
CA GLY A 329 7.46 -5.33 -10.62
C GLY A 329 7.66 -5.65 -12.09
N ASN A 330 6.56 -5.92 -12.78
CA ASN A 330 6.54 -6.19 -14.22
C ASN A 330 5.69 -5.15 -14.92
N TRP A 331 6.22 -4.56 -15.99
CA TRP A 331 5.46 -3.67 -16.86
C TRP A 331 5.94 -3.86 -18.29
N SER A 332 5.02 -3.97 -19.23
CA SER A 332 5.30 -4.12 -20.64
C SER A 332 4.20 -3.48 -21.47
N THR A 333 4.42 -3.41 -22.78
CA THR A 333 3.42 -2.99 -23.76
C THR A 333 2.11 -3.77 -23.57
N PRO A 334 0.98 -3.10 -23.31
CA PRO A 334 -0.32 -3.76 -23.25
C PRO A 334 -0.69 -4.42 -24.57
N GLU A 335 -1.32 -5.59 -24.51
CA GLU A 335 -1.77 -6.26 -25.72
C GLU A 335 -2.84 -5.43 -26.44
N ASN A 336 -2.83 -5.39 -27.77
CA ASN A 336 -3.83 -4.64 -28.52
C ASN A 336 -5.27 -5.06 -28.20
N ALA A 337 -5.50 -6.34 -27.90
CA ALA A 337 -6.81 -6.83 -27.49
C ALA A 337 -7.24 -6.27 -26.12
N GLU A 338 -6.31 -6.06 -25.18
CA GLU A 338 -6.59 -5.44 -23.89
C GLU A 338 -6.95 -3.97 -24.04
N VAL A 339 -6.14 -3.23 -24.83
CA VAL A 339 -6.39 -1.81 -25.11
C VAL A 339 -7.74 -1.62 -25.81
N ALA A 340 -8.03 -2.45 -26.81
CA ALA A 340 -9.31 -2.40 -27.52
C ALA A 340 -10.51 -2.71 -26.60
N ARG A 341 -10.40 -3.69 -25.70
CA ARG A 341 -11.46 -4.00 -24.72
C ARG A 341 -11.71 -2.84 -23.77
N GLU A 342 -10.65 -2.24 -23.22
CA GLU A 342 -10.80 -1.10 -22.30
C GLU A 342 -11.32 0.15 -23.03
N PHE A 343 -10.92 0.34 -24.29
CA PHE A 343 -11.43 1.42 -25.13
C PHE A 343 -12.92 1.25 -25.44
N GLU A 344 -13.36 0.05 -25.79
CA GLU A 344 -14.79 -0.21 -26.01
C GLU A 344 -15.61 -0.05 -24.73
N ARG A 345 -15.03 -0.42 -23.58
CA ARG A 345 -15.62 -0.12 -22.27
C ARG A 345 -15.84 1.37 -22.07
N THR A 346 -14.86 2.21 -22.46
CA THR A 346 -14.99 3.67 -22.45
C THR A 346 -16.18 4.13 -23.31
N ARG A 347 -16.28 3.63 -24.54
CA ARG A 347 -17.39 3.98 -25.46
C ARG A 347 -18.75 3.58 -24.88
N SER A 348 -18.85 2.41 -24.26
CA SER A 348 -20.07 1.96 -23.59
C SER A 348 -20.48 2.88 -22.43
N LEU A 349 -19.53 3.39 -21.65
CA LEU A 349 -19.81 4.27 -20.50
C LEU A 349 -20.36 5.65 -20.90
N VAL A 350 -20.13 6.09 -22.14
CA VAL A 350 -20.59 7.39 -22.66
C VAL A 350 -21.56 7.26 -23.85
N ARG A 351 -22.14 6.07 -24.05
CA ARG A 351 -23.00 5.78 -25.21
C ARG A 351 -24.28 6.62 -25.26
N GLU A 352 -24.78 7.04 -24.10
CA GLU A 352 -26.02 7.82 -23.94
C GLU A 352 -25.80 9.32 -24.19
N ALA A 353 -24.55 9.76 -24.32
CA ALA A 353 -24.24 11.14 -24.61
C ALA A 353 -24.71 11.57 -26.01
N PRO A 354 -25.03 12.85 -26.23
CA PRO A 354 -25.37 13.39 -27.54
C PRO A 354 -24.33 13.04 -28.63
N ALA A 355 -24.80 12.82 -29.85
CA ALA A 355 -23.97 12.34 -30.97
C ALA A 355 -22.93 13.37 -31.46
N ASP A 356 -23.17 14.65 -31.21
CA ASP A 356 -22.30 15.78 -31.56
C ASP A 356 -21.14 16.00 -30.56
N TRP A 357 -21.14 15.30 -29.43
CA TRP A 357 -20.03 15.37 -28.47
C TRP A 357 -18.82 14.55 -28.99
N LEU A 358 -17.62 15.09 -28.79
CA LEU A 358 -16.39 14.42 -29.25
C LEU A 358 -16.25 13.07 -28.55
N ARG A 359 -15.98 12.03 -29.35
CA ARG A 359 -15.74 10.67 -28.85
C ARG A 359 -14.24 10.41 -28.76
N PRO A 360 -13.79 9.58 -27.80
CA PRO A 360 -12.42 9.10 -27.79
C PRO A 360 -12.07 8.37 -29.09
N GLU A 361 -10.82 8.48 -29.54
CA GLU A 361 -10.30 7.83 -30.73
C GLU A 361 -9.21 6.82 -30.36
N LEU A 362 -9.23 5.64 -31.01
CA LEU A 362 -8.21 4.60 -30.85
C LEU A 362 -7.29 4.53 -32.07
N VAL A 363 -5.99 4.62 -31.82
CA VAL A 363 -4.92 4.50 -32.80
C VAL A 363 -4.14 3.20 -32.58
N THR A 364 -4.23 2.32 -33.58
CA THR A 364 -3.56 1.01 -33.66
C THR A 364 -3.14 0.73 -35.10
N ALA A 365 -2.14 -0.13 -35.31
CA ALA A 365 -1.70 -0.47 -36.65
C ALA A 365 -2.73 -1.37 -37.35
N PRO A 366 -2.80 -1.38 -38.69
CA PRO A 366 -3.53 -2.38 -39.43
C PRO A 366 -3.07 -3.80 -39.02
N GLY A 367 -4.01 -4.69 -38.68
CA GLY A 367 -3.68 -6.04 -38.21
C GLY A 367 -3.51 -6.18 -36.70
N GLY A 368 -3.63 -5.09 -35.92
CA GLY A 368 -3.64 -5.16 -34.47
C GLY A 368 -2.26 -5.26 -33.82
N GLU A 369 -1.23 -4.68 -34.46
CA GLU A 369 0.10 -4.46 -33.87
C GLU A 369 0.20 -3.05 -33.25
N PRO A 370 1.08 -2.83 -32.24
CA PRO A 370 1.37 -1.50 -31.72
C PRO A 370 1.93 -0.57 -32.80
N THR A 371 1.55 0.71 -32.79
CA THR A 371 2.18 1.74 -33.62
C THR A 371 3.35 2.40 -32.89
N PRO A 372 4.39 2.89 -33.58
CA PRO A 372 5.39 3.74 -32.93
C PRO A 372 4.74 4.96 -32.29
N PHE A 373 5.28 5.42 -31.16
CA PHE A 373 4.84 6.65 -30.50
C PHE A 373 4.81 7.82 -31.49
N GLY A 374 3.70 8.56 -31.51
CA GLY A 374 3.55 9.71 -32.40
C GLY A 374 3.39 9.29 -33.87
N SER A 375 2.69 8.17 -34.11
CA SER A 375 2.36 7.71 -35.45
C SER A 375 1.62 8.78 -36.24
N SER A 376 1.76 8.78 -37.58
CA SER A 376 1.11 9.82 -38.40
C SER A 376 -0.40 9.92 -38.21
N ARG A 377 -1.08 8.82 -37.87
CA ARG A 377 -2.51 8.82 -37.55
C ARG A 377 -2.79 9.48 -36.20
N ALA A 378 -2.03 9.16 -35.15
CA ALA A 378 -2.18 9.78 -33.83
C ALA A 378 -1.88 11.28 -33.87
N VAL A 379 -0.81 11.68 -34.57
CA VAL A 379 -0.46 13.10 -34.69
C VAL A 379 -1.53 13.86 -35.47
N ALA A 380 -2.04 13.30 -36.58
CA ALA A 380 -3.12 13.94 -37.33
C ALA A 380 -4.40 14.08 -36.48
N ALA A 381 -4.79 13.02 -35.75
CA ALA A 381 -5.94 13.03 -34.85
C ALA A 381 -5.77 14.04 -33.69
N PHE A 382 -4.55 14.25 -33.19
CA PHE A 382 -4.29 15.29 -32.19
C PHE A 382 -4.38 16.70 -32.79
N LEU A 383 -3.73 16.92 -33.93
CA LEU A 383 -3.65 18.23 -34.59
C LEU A 383 -5.01 18.76 -35.08
N GLN A 384 -5.97 17.88 -35.40
CA GLN A 384 -7.30 18.30 -35.83
C GLN A 384 -8.07 19.10 -34.76
N HIS A 385 -7.66 18.98 -33.49
CA HIS A 385 -8.25 19.69 -32.36
C HIS A 385 -7.48 20.94 -31.92
N LEU A 386 -6.40 21.28 -32.64
CA LEU A 386 -5.64 22.51 -32.43
C LEU A 386 -6.09 23.62 -33.41
N PRO A 387 -5.86 24.90 -33.10
CA PRO A 387 -6.21 26.00 -34.00
C PRO A 387 -5.47 25.90 -35.35
N GLN A 388 -6.22 25.89 -36.45
CA GLN A 388 -5.68 25.79 -37.81
C GLN A 388 -4.99 27.10 -38.25
N SER A 389 -3.95 27.00 -39.09
CA SER A 389 -3.30 28.17 -39.70
C SER A 389 -4.10 28.69 -40.89
N SER A 390 -4.55 29.94 -40.82
CA SER A 390 -5.27 30.63 -41.91
C SER A 390 -4.35 31.17 -43.01
N SER A 391 -3.04 31.28 -42.77
CA SER A 391 -2.11 32.00 -43.66
C SER A 391 -1.20 31.10 -44.51
N GLY A 392 -1.30 29.77 -44.40
CA GLY A 392 -0.44 28.82 -45.15
C GLY A 392 1.06 28.93 -44.85
N THR A 393 1.47 29.84 -43.97
CA THR A 393 2.85 30.07 -43.56
C THR A 393 3.19 29.03 -42.49
N GLN A 394 4.10 28.11 -42.80
CA GLN A 394 4.60 27.16 -41.81
C GLN A 394 5.46 27.90 -40.80
N THR A 395 5.10 27.80 -39.52
CA THR A 395 5.96 28.27 -38.43
C THR A 395 6.95 27.17 -38.07
N ALA A 396 8.24 27.43 -38.23
CA ALA A 396 9.28 26.54 -37.72
C ALA A 396 9.42 26.69 -36.20
N LEU A 397 9.85 25.63 -35.51
CA LEU A 397 10.28 25.74 -34.10
C LEU A 397 11.67 26.35 -34.01
N ALA A 398 11.99 26.96 -32.88
CA ALA A 398 13.37 27.29 -32.55
C ALA A 398 14.24 26.00 -32.58
N PRO A 399 15.46 26.03 -33.14
CA PRO A 399 16.34 24.87 -33.14
C PRO A 399 16.57 24.32 -31.73
N LEU A 400 16.60 23.00 -31.58
CA LEU A 400 16.94 22.37 -30.30
C LEU A 400 18.38 22.73 -29.91
N VAL A 401 18.56 23.12 -28.65
CA VAL A 401 19.86 23.40 -28.06
C VAL A 401 20.14 22.34 -27.01
N ASP A 402 21.37 21.82 -27.01
CA ASP A 402 21.82 20.91 -25.96
C ASP A 402 21.84 21.64 -24.61
N VAL A 403 20.99 21.21 -23.68
CA VAL A 403 20.89 21.78 -22.34
C VAL A 403 20.91 20.65 -21.31
N SER A 404 21.63 20.87 -20.22
CA SER A 404 21.68 19.90 -19.11
C SER A 404 20.67 20.29 -18.04
N LEU A 405 19.73 19.38 -17.76
CA LEU A 405 18.82 19.50 -16.64
C LEU A 405 19.36 18.71 -15.44
N ASN A 406 19.14 19.21 -14.23
CA ASN A 406 19.73 18.63 -13.02
C ASN A 406 18.74 17.67 -12.35
N HIS A 407 18.84 16.39 -12.71
CA HIS A 407 18.00 15.31 -12.18
C HIS A 407 18.10 15.17 -10.66
N THR A 408 19.32 15.11 -10.14
CA THR A 408 19.58 15.02 -8.70
C THR A 408 18.94 16.18 -7.94
N ALA A 409 19.09 17.42 -8.42
CA ALA A 409 18.48 18.57 -7.76
C ALA A 409 16.94 18.56 -7.82
N HIS A 410 16.36 18.01 -8.88
CA HIS A 410 14.91 17.85 -8.99
C HIS A 410 14.39 16.79 -7.99
N LEU A 411 15.07 15.63 -7.90
CA LEU A 411 14.78 14.60 -6.89
C LEU A 411 14.90 15.13 -5.46
N ARG A 412 16.00 15.84 -5.14
CA ARG A 412 16.25 16.36 -3.79
C ARG A 412 15.24 17.41 -3.35
N GLN A 413 14.71 18.24 -4.26
CA GLN A 413 13.63 19.17 -3.92
C GLN A 413 12.35 18.43 -3.49
N LEU A 414 12.01 17.34 -4.18
CA LEU A 414 10.84 16.54 -3.84
C LEU A 414 11.03 15.78 -2.52
N GLU A 415 12.24 15.24 -2.29
CA GLU A 415 12.66 14.66 -1.02
C GLU A 415 12.55 15.68 0.13
N ASP A 416 13.14 16.87 -0.01
CA ASP A 416 13.09 17.92 1.00
C ASP A 416 11.65 18.35 1.31
N HIS A 417 10.80 18.42 0.28
CA HIS A 417 9.38 18.70 0.45
C HIS A 417 8.67 17.61 1.28
N LEU A 418 8.89 16.34 0.96
CA LEU A 418 8.32 15.20 1.70
C LEU A 418 8.84 15.13 3.14
N GLN A 419 10.14 15.33 3.36
CA GLN A 419 10.72 15.36 4.70
C GLN A 419 10.22 16.57 5.51
N ASN A 420 9.91 17.69 4.85
CA ASN A 420 9.25 18.82 5.50
C ASN A 420 7.80 18.49 5.90
N LEU A 421 7.03 17.80 5.05
CA LEU A 421 5.69 17.32 5.42
C LEU A 421 5.75 16.36 6.61
N LEU A 422 6.69 15.41 6.59
CA LEU A 422 6.91 14.45 7.68
C LEU A 422 7.15 15.14 9.03
N ARG A 423 8.01 16.17 9.05
CA ARG A 423 8.30 16.95 10.26
C ARG A 423 7.07 17.64 10.86
N HIS A 424 6.09 18.01 10.03
CA HIS A 424 4.89 18.71 10.47
C HIS A 424 3.68 17.79 10.70
N ALA A 425 3.75 16.52 10.30
CA ALA A 425 2.65 15.56 10.41
C ALA A 425 2.10 15.45 11.86
N GLY A 426 2.97 15.48 12.88
CA GLY A 426 2.55 15.45 14.27
C GLY A 426 1.76 16.69 14.71
N ALA A 427 2.10 17.87 14.20
CA ALA A 427 1.37 19.11 14.48
C ALA A 427 -0.01 19.13 13.81
N GLU A 428 -0.15 18.46 12.66
CA GLU A 428 -1.45 18.26 12.02
C GLU A 428 -2.34 17.35 12.89
N ARG A 429 -1.82 16.20 13.36
CA ARG A 429 -2.56 15.28 14.25
C ARG A 429 -2.95 15.92 15.58
N GLU A 430 -2.14 16.84 16.12
CA GLU A 430 -2.53 17.62 17.31
C GLU A 430 -3.84 18.40 17.08
N LYS A 431 -4.00 19.00 15.89
CA LYS A 431 -5.19 19.77 15.52
C LYS A 431 -6.37 18.88 15.14
N THR A 432 -6.12 17.83 14.36
CA THR A 432 -7.17 17.03 13.70
C THR A 432 -7.63 15.83 14.53
N PHE A 433 -6.78 15.33 15.45
CA PHE A 433 -7.07 14.18 16.32
C PHE A 433 -7.14 14.58 17.79
N TRP A 434 -6.03 15.06 18.37
CA TRP A 434 -5.92 15.24 19.83
C TRP A 434 -6.87 16.30 20.37
N LYS A 435 -6.91 17.48 19.74
CA LYS A 435 -7.80 18.57 20.18
C LYS A 435 -9.28 18.15 20.17
N PRO A 436 -9.85 17.57 19.09
CA PRO A 436 -11.20 17.02 19.11
C PRO A 436 -11.39 15.93 20.17
N LEU A 437 -10.44 15.01 20.30
CA LEU A 437 -10.50 13.93 21.28
C LEU A 437 -10.56 14.44 22.72
N HIS A 438 -9.85 15.51 23.05
CA HIS A 438 -9.91 16.12 24.38
C HIS A 438 -11.21 16.90 24.62
N GLN A 439 -11.81 17.46 23.57
CA GLN A 439 -13.05 18.23 23.68
C GLN A 439 -14.28 17.33 23.86
N ASP A 440 -14.35 16.22 23.11
CA ASP A 440 -15.43 15.24 23.18
C ASP A 440 -14.86 13.81 23.02
N PRO A 441 -14.36 13.19 24.11
CA PRO A 441 -13.66 11.92 24.03
C PRO A 441 -14.48 10.74 23.50
N GLU A 442 -15.77 10.68 23.80
CA GLU A 442 -16.61 9.54 23.42
C GLU A 442 -16.94 9.57 21.92
N SER A 443 -17.50 10.70 21.46
CA SER A 443 -17.87 10.89 20.06
C SER A 443 -16.64 10.87 19.15
N SER A 444 -15.56 11.55 19.56
CA SER A 444 -14.32 11.59 18.77
C SER A 444 -13.67 10.22 18.68
N ARG A 445 -13.63 9.44 19.77
CA ARG A 445 -13.09 8.06 19.71
C ARG A 445 -13.90 7.20 18.76
N ALA A 446 -15.23 7.24 18.82
CA ALA A 446 -16.07 6.48 17.90
C ALA A 446 -15.84 6.89 16.42
N LYS A 447 -15.74 8.20 16.16
CA LYS A 447 -15.43 8.75 14.83
C LYS A 447 -14.05 8.27 14.34
N PHE A 448 -13.01 8.40 15.14
CA PHE A 448 -11.65 8.06 14.74
C PHE A 448 -11.42 6.55 14.65
N THR A 449 -12.10 5.73 15.46
CA THR A 449 -12.12 4.27 15.28
C THR A 449 -12.77 3.90 13.95
N ARG A 450 -13.88 4.56 13.57
CA ARG A 450 -14.49 4.36 12.26
C ARG A 450 -13.56 4.78 11.13
N GLN A 451 -12.94 5.95 11.25
CA GLN A 451 -11.96 6.46 10.27
C GLN A 451 -10.79 5.48 10.11
N PHE A 452 -10.21 5.00 11.21
CA PHE A 452 -9.15 3.99 11.18
C PHE A 452 -9.59 2.72 10.46
N LYS A 453 -10.79 2.22 10.78
CA LYS A 453 -11.35 0.99 10.17
C LYS A 453 -11.65 1.15 8.68
N GLU A 454 -12.23 2.28 8.26
CA GLU A 454 -12.77 2.47 6.91
C GLU A 454 -11.77 3.11 5.94
N GLU A 455 -10.94 4.05 6.42
CA GLU A 455 -10.05 4.86 5.57
C GLU A 455 -8.59 4.41 5.62
N VAL A 456 -8.09 4.01 6.80
CA VAL A 456 -6.68 3.59 6.96
C VAL A 456 -6.51 2.10 6.69
N ILE A 457 -7.29 1.26 7.38
CA ILE A 457 -7.25 -0.19 7.19
C ILE A 457 -8.04 -0.59 5.94
N GLY A 458 -9.23 0.02 5.77
CA GLY A 458 -10.20 -0.37 4.77
C GLY A 458 -10.87 -1.69 5.12
N TRP A 459 -12.17 -1.70 5.43
CA TRP A 459 -12.85 -2.90 5.93
C TRP A 459 -13.54 -3.72 4.83
N PHE A 460 -13.54 -5.05 4.96
CA PHE A 460 -14.37 -5.93 4.15
C PHE A 460 -15.69 -6.19 4.89
N ASP A 461 -16.81 -5.87 4.23
CA ASP A 461 -18.15 -6.06 4.77
C ASP A 461 -18.75 -7.43 4.43
N ASP A 462 -18.05 -8.24 3.64
CA ASP A 462 -18.44 -9.61 3.29
C ASP A 462 -18.78 -10.42 4.56
N PRO A 463 -19.95 -11.07 4.60
CA PRO A 463 -20.37 -11.86 5.76
C PRO A 463 -19.39 -13.01 6.00
N ARG A 464 -18.96 -13.19 7.26
CA ARG A 464 -18.11 -14.32 7.66
C ARG A 464 -18.93 -15.61 7.67
N LEU A 465 -18.27 -16.73 7.40
CA LEU A 465 -18.87 -18.07 7.50
C LEU A 465 -19.19 -18.42 8.96
N PRO A 466 -20.23 -19.24 9.21
CA PRO A 466 -20.49 -19.79 10.54
C PRO A 466 -19.29 -20.59 11.07
N LEU A 467 -19.09 -20.60 12.39
CA LEU A 467 -17.99 -21.33 13.02
C LEU A 467 -18.10 -22.83 12.75
N GLN A 468 -17.08 -23.38 12.09
CA GLN A 468 -16.86 -24.81 11.89
C GLN A 468 -15.42 -25.17 12.29
N PRO A 469 -15.10 -25.08 13.59
CA PRO A 469 -13.74 -25.27 14.05
C PRO A 469 -13.29 -26.72 13.83
N ARG A 470 -12.07 -26.88 13.34
CA ARG A 470 -11.38 -28.17 13.27
C ARG A 470 -10.10 -28.10 14.07
N SER A 471 -9.76 -29.19 14.74
CA SER A 471 -8.50 -29.28 15.47
C SER A 471 -7.86 -30.66 15.43
N ARG A 472 -6.58 -30.69 15.80
CA ARG A 472 -5.83 -31.91 16.13
C ARG A 472 -4.95 -31.62 17.34
N GLU A 473 -4.77 -32.60 18.22
CA GLU A 473 -3.78 -32.53 19.28
C GLU A 473 -2.37 -32.55 18.67
N LEU A 474 -1.48 -31.69 19.17
CA LEU A 474 -0.08 -31.63 18.77
C LEU A 474 0.83 -32.23 19.84
N GLU A 475 0.66 -31.78 21.08
CA GLU A 475 1.50 -32.17 22.22
C GLU A 475 0.67 -32.18 23.50
N ARG A 476 1.00 -33.12 24.38
CA ARG A 476 0.45 -33.19 25.74
C ARG A 476 1.57 -33.21 26.76
N THR A 477 1.57 -32.21 27.63
CA THR A 477 2.49 -32.12 28.78
C THR A 477 1.73 -32.39 30.08
N ALA A 478 2.44 -32.37 31.21
CA ALA A 478 1.79 -32.46 32.52
C ALA A 478 0.91 -31.24 32.84
N ARG A 479 1.17 -30.07 32.23
CA ARG A 479 0.52 -28.80 32.57
C ARG A 479 -0.53 -28.34 31.56
N TRP A 480 -0.36 -28.67 30.28
CA TRP A 480 -1.27 -28.25 29.22
C TRP A 480 -1.25 -29.22 28.04
N THR A 481 -2.31 -29.20 27.25
CA THR A 481 -2.40 -29.88 25.95
C THR A 481 -2.48 -28.82 24.86
N SER A 482 -1.69 -28.95 23.80
CA SER A 482 -1.71 -28.05 22.65
C SER A 482 -2.49 -28.66 21.49
N TYR A 483 -3.28 -27.82 20.83
CA TYR A 483 -4.07 -28.18 19.66
C TYR A 483 -3.73 -27.24 18.51
N GLU A 484 -3.54 -27.77 17.32
CA GLU A 484 -3.67 -26.94 16.12
C GLU A 484 -5.15 -26.74 15.84
N VAL A 485 -5.56 -25.49 15.61
CA VAL A 485 -6.94 -25.12 15.30
C VAL A 485 -6.98 -24.42 13.95
N ARG A 486 -7.96 -24.77 13.12
CA ARG A 486 -8.28 -24.09 11.86
C ARG A 486 -9.74 -23.63 11.86
N LEU A 487 -9.98 -22.38 11.45
CA LEU A 487 -11.27 -21.69 11.43
C LEU A 487 -11.51 -21.10 10.05
N ASP A 488 -12.61 -21.45 9.37
CA ASP A 488 -12.98 -20.80 8.12
C ASP A 488 -13.51 -19.38 8.38
N VAL A 489 -13.10 -18.41 7.56
CA VAL A 489 -13.53 -17.00 7.64
C VAL A 489 -14.43 -16.68 6.45
N TRP A 490 -13.94 -16.97 5.24
CA TRP A 490 -14.65 -16.90 3.96
C TRP A 490 -14.33 -18.14 3.14
N PRO A 491 -14.99 -18.40 1.99
CA PRO A 491 -14.75 -19.62 1.21
C PRO A 491 -13.26 -19.89 0.92
N GLU A 492 -12.48 -18.85 0.62
CA GLU A 492 -11.05 -18.95 0.31
C GLU A 492 -10.13 -18.59 1.48
N VAL A 493 -10.66 -17.99 2.55
CA VAL A 493 -9.86 -17.42 3.65
C VAL A 493 -10.15 -18.13 4.96
N PHE A 494 -9.09 -18.52 5.67
CA PHE A 494 -9.18 -19.15 6.98
C PHE A 494 -8.18 -18.53 7.96
N ALA A 495 -8.45 -18.69 9.25
CA ALA A 495 -7.50 -18.45 10.34
C ALA A 495 -7.00 -19.79 10.88
N TRP A 496 -5.78 -19.83 11.39
CA TRP A 496 -5.28 -20.99 12.12
C TRP A 496 -4.26 -20.59 13.18
N GLY A 497 -3.98 -21.49 14.12
CA GLY A 497 -3.04 -21.25 15.20
C GLY A 497 -2.98 -22.39 16.19
N TYR A 498 -2.20 -22.22 17.25
CA TYR A 498 -2.05 -23.21 18.32
C TYR A 498 -2.78 -22.75 19.58
N LEU A 499 -3.67 -23.59 20.11
CA LEU A 499 -4.38 -23.39 21.37
C LEU A 499 -3.75 -24.27 22.44
N LEU A 500 -3.24 -23.68 23.51
CA LEU A 500 -2.73 -24.38 24.69
C LEU A 500 -3.78 -24.31 25.79
N VAL A 501 -4.27 -25.47 26.21
CA VAL A 501 -5.31 -25.64 27.23
C VAL A 501 -4.70 -26.27 28.49
N PRO A 502 -4.74 -25.62 29.66
CA PRO A 502 -4.28 -26.21 30.91
C PRO A 502 -4.96 -27.56 31.21
N THR A 503 -4.21 -28.56 31.68
CA THR A 503 -4.72 -29.92 31.94
C THR A 503 -5.57 -30.02 33.21
N GLN A 504 -5.37 -29.09 34.16
CA GLN A 504 -6.03 -29.08 35.48
C GLN A 504 -7.16 -28.04 35.53
N LEU A 505 -8.25 -28.30 34.80
CA LEU A 505 -9.46 -27.46 34.83
C LEU A 505 -10.54 -28.12 35.68
N ALA A 506 -10.99 -27.44 36.73
CA ALA A 506 -12.14 -27.90 37.49
C ALA A 506 -13.44 -27.80 36.64
N PRO A 507 -14.46 -28.64 36.88
CA PRO A 507 -15.72 -28.54 36.17
C PRO A 507 -16.34 -27.13 36.25
N GLY A 508 -16.65 -26.53 35.09
CA GLY A 508 -17.21 -25.18 34.99
C GLY A 508 -16.21 -24.04 35.18
N GLU A 509 -14.93 -24.36 35.39
CA GLU A 509 -13.89 -23.35 35.55
C GLU A 509 -13.57 -22.62 34.25
N ARG A 510 -13.47 -21.29 34.31
CA ARG A 510 -13.11 -20.42 33.19
C ARG A 510 -11.81 -19.67 33.44
N ARG A 511 -10.93 -19.68 32.44
CA ARG A 511 -9.61 -19.03 32.46
C ARG A 511 -9.59 -17.81 31.55
N ALA A 512 -8.75 -16.84 31.90
CA ALA A 512 -8.37 -15.80 30.96
C ALA A 512 -7.57 -16.42 29.80
N VAL A 513 -7.68 -15.82 28.61
CA VAL A 513 -6.91 -16.23 27.43
C VAL A 513 -5.96 -15.11 27.00
N VAL A 514 -4.73 -15.48 26.67
CA VAL A 514 -3.74 -14.56 26.09
C VAL A 514 -3.49 -14.98 24.64
N VAL A 515 -3.77 -14.07 23.71
CA VAL A 515 -3.42 -14.22 22.30
C VAL A 515 -1.96 -13.78 22.13
N CYS A 516 -1.09 -14.73 21.80
CA CYS A 516 0.35 -14.56 21.72
C CYS A 516 0.81 -14.50 20.25
N GLN A 517 1.16 -13.31 19.76
CA GLN A 517 1.43 -13.08 18.35
C GLN A 517 2.93 -13.05 18.04
N HIS A 518 3.36 -13.92 17.13
CA HIS A 518 4.71 -13.90 16.54
C HIS A 518 4.88 -12.72 15.54
N GLY A 519 6.13 -12.37 15.27
CA GLY A 519 6.55 -11.37 14.29
C GLY A 519 6.67 -11.89 12.85
N LEU A 520 7.26 -11.05 11.99
CA LEU A 520 7.43 -11.27 10.55
C LEU A 520 8.13 -12.60 10.24
N GLU A 521 7.63 -13.34 9.24
CA GLU A 521 8.09 -14.68 8.84
C GLU A 521 8.00 -15.77 9.93
N GLY A 522 7.43 -15.48 11.10
CA GLY A 522 7.27 -16.44 12.19
C GLY A 522 6.13 -17.44 12.00
N LEU A 523 6.06 -18.40 12.92
CA LEU A 523 5.00 -19.41 13.03
C LEU A 523 4.42 -19.42 14.46
N PRO A 524 3.19 -19.95 14.65
CA PRO A 524 2.62 -20.17 15.97
C PRO A 524 3.53 -20.95 16.94
N GLY A 525 4.32 -21.89 16.41
CA GLY A 525 5.29 -22.66 17.19
C GLY A 525 6.37 -21.80 17.84
N ASP A 526 6.75 -20.67 17.24
CA ASP A 526 7.90 -19.89 17.69
C ASP A 526 7.67 -19.26 19.08
N VAL A 527 6.42 -18.96 19.42
CA VAL A 527 6.07 -18.33 20.72
C VAL A 527 5.94 -19.35 21.85
N ILE A 528 5.92 -20.65 21.52
CA ILE A 528 5.81 -21.76 22.48
C ILE A 528 7.08 -22.61 22.55
N GLU A 529 7.98 -22.49 21.59
CA GLU A 529 9.30 -23.15 21.59
C GLU A 529 10.02 -22.87 22.91
N GLN A 530 10.52 -23.93 23.57
CA GLN A 530 11.19 -23.86 24.88
C GLN A 530 12.66 -24.26 24.82
N ASN A 531 13.14 -24.79 23.70
CA ASN A 531 14.55 -25.12 23.50
C ASN A 531 15.37 -23.85 23.34
N ASP A 532 16.24 -23.58 24.31
CA ASP A 532 17.00 -22.34 24.41
C ASP A 532 18.08 -22.15 23.35
N GLN A 533 18.39 -23.22 22.60
CA GLN A 533 19.32 -23.20 21.48
C GLN A 533 18.68 -22.74 20.17
N THR A 534 17.35 -22.61 20.11
CA THR A 534 16.64 -22.22 18.89
C THR A 534 16.64 -20.71 18.67
N LYS A 535 16.56 -20.29 17.41
CA LYS A 535 16.39 -18.87 17.06
C LYS A 535 15.06 -18.32 17.59
N ALA A 536 13.98 -19.11 17.57
CA ALA A 536 12.69 -18.71 18.11
C ALA A 536 12.76 -18.35 19.60
N TRP A 537 13.41 -19.19 20.42
CA TRP A 537 13.60 -18.90 21.84
C TRP A 537 14.36 -17.59 22.10
N GLN A 538 15.34 -17.25 21.26
CA GLN A 538 16.10 -16.00 21.42
C GLN A 538 15.20 -14.76 21.39
N TYR A 539 14.15 -14.77 20.55
CA TYR A 539 13.18 -13.68 20.45
C TYR A 539 12.02 -13.82 21.44
N TYR A 540 11.44 -15.01 21.57
CA TYR A 540 10.14 -15.16 22.25
C TYR A 540 10.24 -15.74 23.66
N LYS A 541 11.36 -16.38 24.03
CA LYS A 541 11.55 -17.00 25.35
C LYS A 541 10.41 -17.95 25.74
N GLY A 542 9.78 -18.60 24.75
CA GLY A 542 8.62 -19.46 24.93
C GLY A 542 7.50 -18.82 25.75
N PHE A 543 7.30 -17.50 25.63
CA PHE A 543 6.39 -16.76 26.50
C PHE A 543 4.95 -17.30 26.48
N GLY A 544 4.50 -17.85 25.35
CA GLY A 544 3.21 -18.53 25.25
C GLY A 544 3.15 -19.78 26.11
N ALA A 545 4.15 -20.66 26.05
CA ALA A 545 4.24 -21.82 26.92
C ALA A 545 4.39 -21.42 28.40
N ALA A 546 5.16 -20.37 28.69
CA ALA A 546 5.35 -19.85 30.04
C ALA A 546 4.05 -19.27 30.66
N LEU A 547 3.16 -18.70 29.84
CA LEU A 547 1.83 -18.26 30.27
C LEU A 547 0.89 -19.45 30.47
N ALA A 548 0.92 -20.45 29.58
CA ALA A 548 0.16 -21.68 29.75
C ALA A 548 0.57 -22.44 31.03
N ASP A 549 1.87 -22.48 31.35
CA ASP A 549 2.43 -23.04 32.58
C ASP A 549 1.94 -22.33 33.85
N ARG A 550 1.51 -21.07 33.74
CA ARG A 550 0.89 -20.32 34.83
C ARG A 550 -0.62 -20.57 34.90
N GLY A 551 -1.20 -21.31 33.96
CA GLY A 551 -2.62 -21.65 33.94
C GLY A 551 -3.48 -20.69 33.11
N TYR A 552 -2.90 -19.79 32.32
CA TYR A 552 -3.67 -19.11 31.27
C TYR A 552 -3.99 -20.07 30.12
N VAL A 553 -5.12 -19.85 29.45
CA VAL A 553 -5.29 -20.40 28.10
C VAL A 553 -4.47 -19.53 27.16
N VAL A 554 -3.78 -20.13 26.20
CA VAL A 554 -2.99 -19.38 25.22
C VAL A 554 -3.45 -19.73 23.82
N PHE A 555 -3.65 -18.71 22.98
CA PHE A 555 -3.87 -18.91 21.55
C PHE A 555 -2.78 -18.19 20.77
N ALA A 556 -1.97 -18.93 20.01
CA ALA A 556 -0.94 -18.39 19.14
C ALA A 556 -1.43 -18.44 17.67
N PRO A 557 -2.04 -17.38 17.14
CA PRO A 557 -2.48 -17.34 15.76
C PRO A 557 -1.31 -17.23 14.78
N HIS A 558 -1.52 -17.75 13.57
CA HIS A 558 -0.72 -17.40 12.41
C HIS A 558 -1.37 -16.26 11.64
N ASN A 559 -0.63 -15.17 11.44
CA ASN A 559 -0.99 -14.10 10.52
C ASN A 559 -0.24 -14.28 9.18
N PRO A 560 -0.81 -13.84 8.04
CA PRO A 560 -0.28 -14.07 6.69
C PRO A 560 0.92 -13.17 6.36
N TYR A 561 1.99 -13.26 7.16
CA TYR A 561 3.23 -12.49 6.98
C TYR A 561 4.46 -13.39 6.76
N ARG A 562 4.27 -14.53 6.08
CA ARG A 562 5.32 -15.51 5.77
C ARG A 562 5.32 -15.86 4.30
N GLY A 563 6.51 -16.08 3.73
CA GLY A 563 6.68 -16.40 2.31
C GLY A 563 7.27 -15.27 1.46
N ARG A 564 7.91 -14.29 2.10
CA ARG A 564 8.58 -13.15 1.45
C ARG A 564 7.62 -12.40 0.51
N ASP A 565 7.94 -12.29 -0.78
CA ASP A 565 7.08 -11.54 -1.71
C ASP A 565 5.69 -12.14 -1.84
N ALA A 566 5.53 -13.46 -1.66
CA ALA A 566 4.24 -14.11 -1.84
C ALA A 566 3.16 -13.52 -0.92
N PHE A 567 3.50 -13.16 0.32
CA PHE A 567 2.55 -12.49 1.21
C PHE A 567 2.53 -10.98 1.00
N ARG A 568 3.66 -10.36 0.64
CA ARG A 568 3.72 -8.90 0.40
C ARG A 568 2.88 -8.49 -0.80
N ASP A 569 2.76 -9.35 -1.80
CA ASP A 569 1.87 -9.15 -2.94
C ASP A 569 0.40 -9.08 -2.52
N LEU A 570 0.00 -9.68 -1.38
CA LEU A 570 -1.35 -9.51 -0.86
C LEU A 570 -1.63 -8.05 -0.47
N GLN A 571 -0.66 -7.34 0.11
CA GLN A 571 -0.79 -5.90 0.39
C GLN A 571 -0.95 -5.12 -0.93
N ARG A 572 -0.15 -5.46 -1.96
CA ARG A 572 -0.22 -4.80 -3.27
C ARG A 572 -1.53 -5.07 -4.00
N LYS A 573 -2.12 -6.25 -3.83
CA LYS A 573 -3.48 -6.58 -4.31
C LYS A 573 -4.57 -5.87 -3.51
N ALA A 574 -4.39 -5.71 -2.20
CA ALA A 574 -5.37 -5.04 -1.33
C ALA A 574 -5.41 -3.52 -1.56
N ASN A 575 -4.26 -2.88 -1.75
CA ASN A 575 -4.15 -1.43 -1.89
C ASN A 575 -5.08 -0.83 -2.97
N PRO A 576 -5.14 -1.33 -4.23
CA PRO A 576 -6.09 -0.84 -5.24
C PRO A 576 -7.56 -0.88 -4.81
N LEU A 577 -7.94 -1.81 -3.93
CA LEU A 577 -9.29 -1.91 -3.37
C LEU A 577 -9.54 -0.92 -2.21
N GLY A 578 -8.51 -0.18 -1.80
CA GLY A 578 -8.50 0.67 -0.62
C GLY A 578 -8.56 -0.19 0.63
N ARG A 579 -7.75 -1.25 0.66
CA ARG A 579 -7.66 -2.27 1.71
C ARG A 579 -6.19 -2.51 2.04
N SER A 580 -5.94 -3.13 3.19
CA SER A 580 -4.61 -3.53 3.66
C SER A 580 -4.61 -5.00 4.08
N LEU A 581 -3.44 -5.56 4.40
CA LEU A 581 -3.34 -6.87 5.04
C LEU A 581 -4.22 -6.96 6.31
N PHE A 582 -4.30 -5.88 7.09
CA PHE A 582 -5.10 -5.83 8.31
C PHE A 582 -6.62 -5.84 8.06
N SER A 583 -7.09 -5.59 6.84
CA SER A 583 -8.49 -5.78 6.44
C SER A 583 -8.93 -7.24 6.54
N ILE A 584 -8.02 -8.16 6.20
CA ILE A 584 -8.26 -9.61 6.26
C ILE A 584 -7.98 -10.12 7.67
N ILE A 585 -6.88 -9.66 8.27
CA ILE A 585 -6.44 -10.13 9.58
C ILE A 585 -7.42 -9.70 10.67
N GLY A 586 -7.99 -8.50 10.57
CA GLY A 586 -9.10 -8.09 11.44
C GLY A 586 -10.27 -9.09 11.39
N ARG A 587 -10.65 -9.57 10.21
CA ARG A 587 -11.75 -10.54 10.03
C ARG A 587 -11.38 -11.94 10.50
N GLN A 588 -10.12 -12.35 10.33
CA GLN A 588 -9.58 -13.57 10.95
C GLN A 588 -9.66 -13.48 12.49
N HIS A 589 -9.32 -12.34 13.08
CA HIS A 589 -9.37 -12.13 14.51
C HIS A 589 -10.79 -12.07 15.07
N GLU A 590 -11.76 -11.50 14.36
CA GLU A 590 -13.16 -11.62 14.77
C GLU A 590 -13.60 -13.11 14.87
N THR A 591 -13.22 -13.94 13.88
CA THR A 591 -13.52 -15.39 13.90
C THR A 591 -12.76 -16.12 15.02
N ILE A 592 -11.50 -15.77 15.26
CA ILE A 592 -10.72 -16.31 16.38
C ILE A 592 -11.41 -15.97 17.70
N VAL A 593 -11.82 -14.72 17.91
CA VAL A 593 -12.47 -14.30 19.17
C VAL A 593 -13.83 -14.97 19.33
N ASP A 594 -14.61 -15.13 18.26
CA ASP A 594 -15.87 -15.89 18.32
C ASP A 594 -15.62 -17.34 18.75
N PHE A 595 -14.61 -18.00 18.19
CA PHE A 595 -14.22 -19.35 18.57
C PHE A 595 -13.78 -19.42 20.04
N LEU A 596 -12.86 -18.55 20.47
CA LEU A 596 -12.38 -18.51 21.86
C LEU A 596 -13.52 -18.24 22.84
N ALA A 597 -14.44 -17.32 22.52
CA ALA A 597 -15.57 -16.98 23.37
C ALA A 597 -16.59 -18.14 23.51
N SER A 598 -16.65 -19.03 22.52
CA SER A 598 -17.52 -20.20 22.56
C SER A 598 -16.98 -21.34 23.42
N GLN A 599 -15.69 -21.32 23.80
CA GLN A 599 -15.10 -22.41 24.57
C GLN A 599 -15.58 -22.36 26.02
N PRO A 600 -16.07 -23.47 26.60
CA PRO A 600 -16.70 -23.46 27.92
C PRO A 600 -15.72 -23.14 29.06
N PHE A 601 -14.42 -23.30 28.81
CA PHE A 601 -13.31 -23.05 29.73
C PHE A 601 -12.63 -21.69 29.55
N ILE A 602 -13.10 -20.84 28.63
CA ILE A 602 -12.58 -19.48 28.42
C ILE A 602 -13.57 -18.46 28.99
N ASP A 603 -13.02 -17.46 29.66
CA ASP A 603 -13.76 -16.26 30.09
C ASP A 603 -13.70 -15.19 28.99
N PRO A 604 -14.81 -14.92 28.27
CA PRO A 604 -14.80 -14.00 27.14
C PRO A 604 -14.55 -12.54 27.53
N ALA A 605 -14.69 -12.18 28.81
CA ALA A 605 -14.37 -10.83 29.29
C ALA A 605 -12.87 -10.63 29.58
N ARG A 606 -12.07 -11.71 29.53
CA ARG A 606 -10.64 -11.71 29.89
C ARG A 606 -9.77 -12.25 28.77
N MET A 607 -9.85 -11.61 27.61
CA MET A 607 -9.00 -11.89 26.45
C MET A 607 -7.93 -10.80 26.29
N ALA A 608 -6.66 -11.14 26.36
CA ALA A 608 -5.55 -10.21 26.14
C ALA A 608 -4.87 -10.43 24.78
N PHE A 609 -4.26 -9.38 24.24
CA PHE A 609 -3.38 -9.48 23.07
C PHE A 609 -1.94 -9.11 23.46
N TYR A 610 -0.97 -9.96 23.15
CA TYR A 610 0.45 -9.73 23.42
C TYR A 610 1.28 -10.16 22.21
N GLY A 611 2.00 -9.24 21.58
CA GLY A 611 2.84 -9.54 20.43
C GLY A 611 4.18 -8.80 20.39
N LEU A 612 5.16 -9.42 19.74
CA LEU A 612 6.51 -8.88 19.51
C LEU A 612 6.69 -8.51 18.02
N SER A 613 7.37 -7.40 17.73
CA SER A 613 7.76 -7.01 16.36
C SER A 613 6.53 -6.76 15.47
N TYR A 614 6.40 -7.43 14.32
CA TYR A 614 5.14 -7.43 13.55
C TYR A 614 3.91 -7.89 14.38
N GLY A 615 4.13 -8.71 15.41
CA GLY A 615 3.12 -9.01 16.41
C GLY A 615 2.78 -7.82 17.32
N GLY A 616 3.74 -6.97 17.63
CA GLY A 616 3.53 -5.66 18.25
C GLY A 616 2.77 -4.70 17.31
N LYS A 617 3.11 -4.68 16.02
CA LYS A 617 2.34 -3.96 14.98
C LYS A 617 0.86 -4.40 15.01
N SER A 618 0.63 -5.71 15.17
CA SER A 618 -0.70 -6.30 15.32
C SER A 618 -1.39 -5.90 16.64
N ALA A 619 -0.64 -5.83 17.75
CA ALA A 619 -1.13 -5.39 19.06
C ALA A 619 -1.58 -3.91 19.08
N MET A 620 -1.09 -3.09 18.16
CA MET A 620 -1.55 -1.69 18.00
C MET A 620 -2.84 -1.57 17.18
N ARG A 621 -3.14 -2.54 16.30
CA ARG A 621 -4.20 -2.44 15.29
C ARG A 621 -5.42 -3.27 15.67
N LEU A 622 -5.21 -4.54 16.01
CA LEU A 622 -6.29 -5.50 16.23
C LEU A 622 -7.16 -5.16 17.44
N PRO A 623 -6.63 -4.69 18.59
CA PRO A 623 -7.49 -4.29 19.70
C PRO A 623 -8.39 -3.09 19.39
N ILE A 624 -8.05 -2.25 18.39
CA ILE A 624 -8.94 -1.18 17.92
C ILE A 624 -10.09 -1.76 17.08
N LEU A 625 -9.79 -2.73 16.23
CA LEU A 625 -10.73 -3.35 15.30
C LEU A 625 -11.65 -4.39 15.98
N GLU A 626 -11.14 -5.06 17.01
CA GLU A 626 -11.81 -6.09 17.80
C GLU A 626 -11.83 -5.66 19.28
N PRO A 627 -12.89 -4.96 19.72
CA PRO A 627 -12.96 -4.36 21.04
C PRO A 627 -13.07 -5.38 22.18
N ARG A 628 -13.33 -6.66 21.89
CA ARG A 628 -13.39 -7.74 22.90
C ARG A 628 -12.02 -8.11 23.47
N TYR A 629 -10.92 -7.69 22.83
CA TYR A 629 -9.62 -7.70 23.51
C TYR A 629 -9.63 -6.72 24.67
N ALA A 630 -9.58 -7.25 25.89
CA ALA A 630 -9.69 -6.51 27.14
C ALA A 630 -8.44 -5.69 27.46
N LEU A 631 -7.26 -6.09 26.96
CA LEU A 631 -5.99 -5.35 27.09
C LEU A 631 -5.05 -5.66 25.93
N SER A 632 -4.06 -4.79 25.71
CA SER A 632 -3.02 -4.97 24.68
C SER A 632 -1.61 -4.71 25.21
N ILE A 633 -0.66 -5.54 24.79
CA ILE A 633 0.77 -5.40 25.05
C ILE A 633 1.53 -5.38 23.71
N CYS A 634 2.15 -4.25 23.41
CA CYS A 634 3.00 -4.05 22.23
C CYS A 634 4.47 -4.15 22.63
N SER A 635 5.14 -5.23 22.21
CA SER A 635 6.55 -5.46 22.49
C SER A 635 7.41 -5.27 21.25
N GLY A 636 8.54 -4.57 21.40
CA GLY A 636 9.56 -4.42 20.36
C GLY A 636 9.08 -3.87 19.02
N ASP A 637 8.03 -3.03 19.03
CA ASP A 637 7.49 -2.38 17.83
C ASP A 637 7.09 -0.92 18.06
N PHE A 638 6.58 -0.59 19.26
CA PHE A 638 6.05 0.73 19.57
C PHE A 638 7.08 1.84 19.35
N ASN A 639 6.79 2.82 18.48
CA ASN A 639 7.70 3.92 18.16
C ASN A 639 6.95 5.14 17.59
N GLU A 640 7.65 6.27 17.33
CA GLU A 640 7.20 7.23 16.31
C GLU A 640 7.25 6.52 14.95
N TRP A 641 6.13 5.85 14.62
CA TRP A 641 6.06 4.88 13.53
C TRP A 641 6.13 5.54 12.16
N VAL A 642 5.52 6.71 12.02
CA VAL A 642 5.51 7.48 10.78
C VAL A 642 6.93 7.93 10.43
N TRP A 643 7.71 8.38 11.42
CA TRP A 643 9.12 8.71 11.20
C TRP A 643 9.93 7.49 10.82
N LYS A 644 9.79 6.39 11.58
CA LYS A 644 10.45 5.12 11.28
C LYS A 644 10.15 4.61 9.86
N ASN A 645 8.97 4.88 9.33
CA ASN A 645 8.61 4.46 7.99
C ASN A 645 9.19 5.37 6.90
N ALA A 646 9.08 6.69 7.06
CA ALA A 646 9.26 7.64 5.95
C ALA A 646 10.51 8.53 6.04
N THR A 647 11.23 8.56 7.16
CA THR A 647 12.42 9.40 7.27
C THR A 647 13.60 8.82 6.49
N ILE A 648 14.42 9.71 5.93
CA ILE A 648 15.70 9.35 5.29
C ILE A 648 16.91 9.61 6.20
N ASP A 649 16.71 10.24 7.36
CA ASP A 649 17.82 10.67 8.22
C ASP A 649 18.28 9.58 9.20
N TRP A 650 17.56 8.45 9.29
CA TRP A 650 17.89 7.34 10.18
C TRP A 650 18.07 6.03 9.42
N ARG A 651 19.23 5.39 9.60
CA ARG A 651 19.59 4.14 8.93
C ARG A 651 18.65 2.95 9.20
N GLY A 652 17.88 2.99 10.30
CA GLY A 652 16.91 1.96 10.67
C GLY A 652 15.53 2.17 10.06
N SER A 653 15.35 3.20 9.24
CA SER A 653 14.08 3.52 8.58
C SER A 653 13.69 2.47 7.52
N TYR A 654 12.40 2.21 7.37
CA TYR A 654 11.88 1.26 6.38
C TYR A 654 12.06 1.72 4.93
N VAL A 655 12.34 3.00 4.68
CA VAL A 655 12.72 3.44 3.33
C VAL A 655 13.91 2.64 2.78
N TYR A 656 14.81 2.17 3.65
CA TYR A 656 16.00 1.38 3.30
C TYR A 656 15.79 -0.14 3.33
N ALA A 657 14.66 -0.61 3.86
CA ALA A 657 14.45 -2.01 4.18
C ALA A 657 13.70 -2.77 3.06
N PRO A 658 13.81 -4.11 2.95
CA PRO A 658 13.13 -4.88 1.91
C PRO A 658 11.61 -5.04 2.11
N GLU A 659 11.07 -4.67 3.28
CA GLU A 659 9.65 -4.76 3.65
C GLU A 659 8.78 -3.72 2.93
N HIS A 660 8.50 -3.94 1.65
CA HIS A 660 7.71 -3.02 0.82
C HIS A 660 6.20 -3.01 1.13
N GLU A 661 5.72 -3.93 1.97
CA GLU A 661 4.35 -3.99 2.45
C GLU A 661 4.06 -3.11 3.67
N ILE A 662 5.09 -2.54 4.30
CA ILE A 662 4.99 -1.94 5.64
C ILE A 662 4.29 -0.57 5.67
N PHE A 663 4.26 0.10 4.51
CA PHE A 663 3.73 1.46 4.32
C PHE A 663 2.20 1.44 4.28
N GLU A 664 1.57 2.33 5.05
CA GLU A 664 0.11 2.44 5.23
C GLU A 664 -0.34 3.82 4.74
N TRP A 665 -1.21 3.84 3.72
CA TRP A 665 -1.60 5.07 3.03
C TRP A 665 -2.09 6.17 3.99
N ASN A 666 -1.47 7.34 3.92
CA ASN A 666 -1.84 8.53 4.67
C ASN A 666 -1.93 8.35 6.20
N LEU A 667 -1.19 7.39 6.76
CA LEU A 667 -1.11 7.19 8.20
C LEU A 667 -0.60 8.47 8.90
N GLY A 668 0.42 9.11 8.35
CA GLY A 668 1.07 10.30 8.91
C GLY A 668 0.14 11.48 9.20
N HIS A 669 -0.88 11.72 8.39
CA HIS A 669 -1.83 12.82 8.65
C HIS A 669 -3.05 12.38 9.46
N THR A 670 -3.22 11.07 9.70
CA THR A 670 -4.40 10.51 10.36
C THR A 670 -4.08 10.04 11.77
N LEU A 671 -3.22 9.03 11.93
CA LEU A 671 -2.88 8.42 13.22
C LEU A 671 -1.40 8.07 13.32
N ASN A 672 -0.90 7.99 14.54
CA ASN A 672 0.32 7.28 14.88
C ASN A 672 0.05 6.38 16.10
N TYR A 673 1.09 5.79 16.68
CA TYR A 673 0.95 4.80 17.74
C TYR A 673 0.37 5.39 19.03
N ALA A 674 0.63 6.65 19.35
CA ALA A 674 -0.03 7.30 20.47
C ALA A 674 -1.54 7.49 20.24
N GLU A 675 -1.94 7.89 19.02
CA GLU A 675 -3.33 8.01 18.63
C GLU A 675 -4.02 6.63 18.65
N MET A 676 -3.36 5.58 18.17
CA MET A 676 -3.85 4.19 18.26
C MET A 676 -4.05 3.74 19.71
N ALA A 677 -3.10 4.01 20.61
CA ALA A 677 -3.24 3.71 22.04
C ALA A 677 -4.41 4.50 22.69
N ALA A 678 -4.68 5.71 22.20
CA ALA A 678 -5.83 6.51 22.63
C ALA A 678 -7.18 5.95 22.15
N LEU A 679 -7.21 5.24 21.02
CA LEU A 679 -8.36 4.45 20.55
C LEU A 679 -8.53 3.13 21.31
N ILE A 680 -7.44 2.57 21.85
CA ILE A 680 -7.51 1.40 22.74
C ILE A 680 -8.09 1.77 24.12
N ALA A 681 -7.75 2.98 24.61
CA ALA A 681 -8.26 3.50 25.89
C ALA A 681 -9.80 3.46 25.95
N PRO A 682 -10.40 3.16 27.13
CA PRO A 682 -9.78 3.10 28.46
C PRO A 682 -9.26 1.71 28.86
N ARG A 683 -9.12 0.79 27.91
CA ARG A 683 -8.58 -0.56 28.18
C ARG A 683 -7.10 -0.49 28.54
N PRO A 684 -6.57 -1.41 29.37
CA PRO A 684 -5.17 -1.41 29.71
C PRO A 684 -4.26 -1.58 28.49
N PHE A 685 -3.19 -0.79 28.42
CA PHE A 685 -2.23 -0.80 27.32
C PHE A 685 -0.79 -0.72 27.83
N MET A 686 0.06 -1.65 27.40
CA MET A 686 1.46 -1.71 27.80
C MET A 686 2.41 -1.71 26.60
N VAL A 687 3.57 -1.08 26.79
CA VAL A 687 4.73 -1.17 25.90
C VAL A 687 5.86 -1.94 26.59
N GLU A 688 6.53 -2.85 25.90
CA GLU A 688 7.73 -3.55 26.35
C GLU A 688 8.89 -3.24 25.39
N ARG A 689 9.99 -2.71 25.92
CA ARG A 689 11.09 -2.16 25.11
C ARG A 689 12.45 -2.53 25.67
N GLY A 690 13.25 -3.21 24.85
CA GLY A 690 14.67 -3.47 25.11
C GLY A 690 15.54 -2.31 24.63
N HIS A 691 16.49 -1.85 25.45
CA HIS A 691 17.39 -0.73 25.11
C HIS A 691 18.24 -0.96 23.84
N ARG A 692 18.47 -2.23 23.46
CA ARG A 692 19.25 -2.62 22.27
C ARG A 692 18.37 -3.20 21.17
N ASP A 693 17.07 -2.95 21.22
CA ASP A 693 16.17 -3.34 20.15
C ASP A 693 16.33 -2.40 18.94
N GLY A 694 16.95 -2.92 17.89
CA GLY A 694 17.21 -2.19 16.64
C GLY A 694 15.98 -1.79 15.83
N VAL A 695 14.77 -2.22 16.23
CA VAL A 695 13.51 -1.85 15.58
C VAL A 695 13.14 -0.38 15.82
N GLY A 696 13.66 0.25 16.86
CA GLY A 696 13.35 1.65 17.19
C GLY A 696 14.44 2.30 18.05
N LEU A 697 14.30 3.59 18.32
CA LEU A 697 15.18 4.32 19.24
C LEU A 697 14.43 4.58 20.54
N ASP A 698 15.10 4.45 21.68
CA ASP A 698 14.48 4.68 22.99
C ASP A 698 13.89 6.10 23.08
N GLU A 699 14.56 7.07 22.49
CA GLU A 699 14.12 8.47 22.45
C GLU A 699 12.79 8.63 21.70
N TRP A 700 12.63 7.93 20.58
CA TRP A 700 11.39 7.99 19.80
C TRP A 700 10.26 7.18 20.46
N VAL A 701 10.58 6.03 21.07
CA VAL A 701 9.63 5.26 21.87
C VAL A 701 9.15 6.09 23.06
N ALA A 702 10.06 6.75 23.78
CA ALA A 702 9.74 7.61 24.91
C ALA A 702 8.94 8.85 24.49
N PHE A 703 9.32 9.50 23.39
CA PHE A 703 8.58 10.62 22.79
C PHE A 703 7.14 10.23 22.48
N GLU A 704 6.93 9.10 21.81
CA GLU A 704 5.61 8.63 21.44
C GLU A 704 4.80 8.21 22.68
N TYR A 705 5.42 7.50 23.63
CA TYR A 705 4.77 7.01 24.84
C TYR A 705 4.37 8.15 25.81
N ALA A 706 5.12 9.25 25.82
CA ALA A 706 4.78 10.42 26.65
C ALA A 706 3.37 10.96 26.32
N LYS A 707 2.96 10.94 25.05
CA LYS A 707 1.60 11.32 24.63
C LYS A 707 0.55 10.36 25.19
N VAL A 708 0.81 9.05 25.13
CA VAL A 708 -0.06 8.00 25.69
C VAL A 708 -0.23 8.19 27.19
N ARG A 709 0.89 8.33 27.92
CA ARG A 709 0.89 8.51 29.37
C ARG A 709 0.10 9.74 29.80
N ARG A 710 0.29 10.86 29.08
CA ARG A 710 -0.47 12.09 29.30
C ARG A 710 -1.98 11.85 29.14
N TYR A 711 -2.39 11.24 28.03
CA TYR A 711 -3.81 10.99 27.77
C TYR A 711 -4.47 10.07 28.81
N TYR A 712 -3.82 8.98 29.23
CA TYR A 712 -4.35 8.11 30.29
C TYR A 712 -4.43 8.83 31.66
N ALA A 713 -3.52 9.77 31.94
CA ALA A 713 -3.60 10.62 33.13
C ALA A 713 -4.76 11.63 33.05
N ASP A 714 -5.03 12.18 31.86
CA ASP A 714 -6.19 13.07 31.63
C ASP A 714 -7.51 12.32 31.84
N LEU A 715 -7.57 11.05 31.41
CA LEU A 715 -8.68 10.12 31.67
C LEU A 715 -8.77 9.65 33.13
N LYS A 716 -7.87 10.08 34.02
CA LYS A 716 -7.80 9.68 35.43
C LYS A 716 -7.62 8.17 35.66
N ILE A 717 -6.94 7.52 34.72
CA ILE A 717 -6.57 6.09 34.76
C ILE A 717 -5.07 5.88 34.45
N PRO A 718 -4.14 6.68 35.04
CA PRO A 718 -2.72 6.60 34.71
C PRO A 718 -2.11 5.21 35.00
N GLU A 719 -2.74 4.43 35.87
CA GLU A 719 -2.33 3.10 36.25
C GLU A 719 -2.70 1.99 35.25
N ARG A 720 -3.53 2.31 34.25
CA ARG A 720 -3.91 1.39 33.15
C ARG A 720 -2.95 1.42 31.97
N THR A 721 -1.90 2.24 32.01
CA THR A 721 -0.83 2.16 31.04
C THR A 721 0.54 2.12 31.71
N VAL A 722 1.43 1.31 31.17
CA VAL A 722 2.82 1.21 31.63
C VAL A 722 3.75 0.98 30.44
N ILE A 723 5.00 1.40 30.57
CA ILE A 723 6.09 1.00 29.69
C ILE A 723 7.16 0.31 30.55
N GLU A 724 7.61 -0.87 30.10
CA GLU A 724 8.75 -1.56 30.67
C GLU A 724 9.97 -1.36 29.78
N TRP A 725 11.03 -0.82 30.37
CA TRP A 725 12.35 -0.74 29.77
C TRP A 725 13.22 -1.82 30.39
N PHE A 726 13.94 -2.57 29.57
CA PHE A 726 14.86 -3.58 30.06
C PHE A 726 16.18 -3.58 29.30
N ASP A 727 17.22 -4.07 29.96
CA ASP A 727 18.55 -4.18 29.40
C ASP A 727 18.65 -5.40 28.48
N GLY A 728 18.13 -5.28 27.25
CA GLY A 728 18.10 -6.41 26.32
C GLY A 728 17.92 -6.02 24.85
N PRO A 729 18.08 -7.00 23.95
CA PRO A 729 17.91 -6.82 22.50
C PRO A 729 16.42 -6.83 22.12
N HIS A 730 16.13 -7.01 20.83
CA HIS A 730 14.80 -7.34 20.32
C HIS A 730 14.36 -8.72 20.83
N THR A 731 13.59 -8.77 21.92
CA THR A 731 13.14 -10.03 22.57
C THR A 731 11.98 -9.76 23.54
N ILE A 732 11.21 -10.79 23.88
CA ILE A 732 10.27 -10.76 25.00
C ILE A 732 11.05 -10.81 26.31
N HIS A 733 10.78 -9.87 27.23
CA HIS A 733 11.34 -9.90 28.57
C HIS A 733 10.48 -10.75 29.51
N GLY A 734 9.16 -10.59 29.46
CA GLY A 734 8.22 -11.47 30.15
C GLY A 734 8.16 -11.28 31.67
N VAL A 735 8.66 -10.17 32.21
CA VAL A 735 8.62 -9.88 33.65
C VAL A 735 7.49 -8.90 33.97
N GLY A 736 7.63 -7.63 33.59
CA GLY A 736 6.59 -6.62 33.79
C GLY A 736 5.34 -6.92 32.97
N THR A 737 5.47 -7.52 31.78
CA THR A 737 4.32 -7.91 30.95
C THR A 737 3.48 -9.00 31.61
N PHE A 738 4.09 -9.99 32.26
CA PHE A 738 3.37 -11.03 33.00
C PHE A 738 2.69 -10.46 34.25
N ALA A 739 3.37 -9.57 34.98
CA ALA A 739 2.78 -8.87 36.12
C ALA A 739 1.59 -7.98 35.69
N PHE A 740 1.69 -7.34 34.52
CA PHE A 740 0.60 -6.54 33.95
C PHE A 740 -0.61 -7.40 33.58
N LEU A 741 -0.39 -8.57 32.97
CA LEU A 741 -1.44 -9.54 32.68
C LEU A 741 -2.12 -10.00 33.97
N GLU A 742 -1.37 -10.41 34.99
CA GLU A 742 -1.90 -10.83 36.28
C GLU A 742 -2.74 -9.72 36.96
N ARG A 743 -2.25 -8.48 36.92
CA ARG A 743 -2.96 -7.33 37.50
C ARG A 743 -4.32 -7.09 36.86
N HIS A 744 -4.42 -7.27 35.54
CA HIS A 744 -5.62 -6.87 34.77
C HIS A 744 -6.54 -8.04 34.41
N LEU A 745 -6.03 -9.27 34.37
CA LEU A 745 -6.81 -10.50 34.12
C LEU A 745 -7.07 -11.30 35.41
N GLY A 746 -6.44 -10.92 36.53
CA GLY A 746 -6.47 -11.65 37.79
C GLY A 746 -5.36 -12.70 37.90
N PRO A 747 -5.13 -13.26 39.10
CA PRO A 747 -4.04 -14.20 39.33
C PRO A 747 -4.19 -15.46 38.47
N PRO A 748 -3.07 -15.96 37.91
CA PRO A 748 -3.06 -17.26 37.28
C PRO A 748 -3.49 -18.36 38.26
N ARG A 749 -4.09 -19.45 37.75
CA ARG A 749 -4.42 -20.64 38.54
C ARG A 749 -3.66 -21.84 37.94
N PRO A 750 -2.38 -22.01 38.33
CA PRO A 750 -1.47 -23.00 37.75
C PRO A 750 -1.83 -24.44 38.08
#